data_AF-A0A7I9W1N9-F1
#
_entry.id   AF-A0A7I9W1N9-F1
#
_cell.length_a   1.000
_cell.length_b   1.000
_cell.length_c   1.000
_cell.angle_alpha   90.00
_cell.angle_beta   90.00
_cell.angle_gamma   90.00
#
_symmetry.space_group_name_H-M   'P 1'
#
loop_
_entity.id
_entity.type
_entity.pdbx_description
1 polymer ?
#
loop_
_entity_poly.entity_id
_entity_poly.type
_entity_poly.pdbx_seq_one_letter_code
_entity_poly.pdbx_strand_id
1 'polypeptide(L)'
;MRVCVHGVVQGVGFRPFVYTTAAAMGLSGSVRNDSSGAIVEIEGEGKDVDAFLARLHSNPPPLAVIEAVETQQIPCVGGTGFAIADTSRSDGGRTLASPDVAMCAECAAEQRDPANRRYRHAFVNCTNCGPRFTIIASLPYDRGAATMAEFTMCAQCAREYADPADRRFHAQPVCCPECGPTLRYRDRDGRVSEGEEGLERARALLCDRGNLAVKGIGGYHLACDAADDRAVAELRRRKRRGDKPFAVMVPDLPTAHRIAEIDEASARVLTGPQRPIVLTPRLPDASVAAAVAPHNPDLGVMLAYTPLHALRFGLPGDTPGPPVLVMTSGNLGGEPICFTDEDALDRLAHLADGWLMHNRAILVPCDDSVVRLLDGAELPIRRSRGYAPLPVALPLPVPPTLAVGADLKNTLAVAEFKYAWLSQHSAPRKCSPGSALRANEAWPHPVWKVRIEMPLTPVLTRYWDQPESWTLSTYHSHDGYQALQKALAMEPDEVIQTVTDSGLRGRGGAGFGTGMKWGFIPQGDKGPAAKPHYLVVNADESEPGTCKDIPLMLATPHVLIEGAIIAAYAIRASRAFIYLRGEVIPALARLQTAAAEAYAAGYLGTDILGTKYDLDLVIHAGAGAYICGEETALLDSLEGRRGQPRLRPPFPAVSGLYACPTVVNNVESIASVPPIILNGVDWFRSMGSDKSPGFTLYSLSGHIARPGQYEAPLGITLRELLRYAGGVRDAHRLKFWTPGGASTPLLTDEHLDVPLDYEGVGAAESMLGTKALQIFDETTCVVRAVRRWTQFYEHESCGKCTPCREGTYWLAQIYERLESGEAASDDLAKLADIAGAMNGKSFCALGDGAASPIISSLKYFRDEYAAHVTAGGCPFDPRDSMLLQEVLA
;
A
#
# COMPACT_ATOMS: atom_id res chain seq x y z
N MET A 1 19.62 25.43 13.49
CA MET A 1 18.80 24.32 14.01
C MET A 1 17.73 23.94 12.99
N ARG A 2 17.49 22.64 12.77
CA ARG A 2 16.36 22.09 12.02
C ARG A 2 15.32 21.57 13.00
N VAL A 3 14.05 21.86 12.75
CA VAL A 3 12.90 21.45 13.55
C VAL A 3 11.91 20.76 12.61
N CYS A 4 11.65 19.48 12.83
CA CYS A 4 10.64 18.71 12.13
C CYS A 4 9.39 18.64 13.01
N VAL A 5 8.28 19.20 12.53
CA VAL A 5 7.01 19.26 13.26
C VAL A 5 6.03 18.29 12.62
N HIS A 6 5.54 17.33 13.40
CA HIS A 6 4.61 16.30 12.98
C HIS A 6 3.20 16.55 13.53
N GLY A 7 2.17 16.14 12.77
CA GLY A 7 0.76 16.27 13.14
C GLY A 7 -0.08 17.00 12.11
N VAL A 8 -1.18 17.63 12.55
CA VAL A 8 -2.03 18.49 11.70
C VAL A 8 -1.40 19.86 11.60
N VAL A 9 -0.34 19.98 10.80
CA VAL A 9 0.44 21.23 10.64
C VAL A 9 0.40 21.77 9.22
N GLN A 10 -0.33 21.10 8.32
CA GLN A 10 -0.50 21.55 6.94
C GLN A 10 -1.93 22.01 6.68
N GLY A 11 -2.07 23.12 5.94
CA GLY A 11 -3.38 23.73 5.65
C GLY A 11 -4.02 24.46 6.83
N VAL A 12 -3.28 24.65 7.93
CA VAL A 12 -3.77 25.26 9.17
C VAL A 12 -3.14 26.63 9.48
N GLY A 13 -2.50 27.26 8.49
CA GLY A 13 -1.78 28.52 8.69
C GLY A 13 -0.41 28.40 9.38
N PHE A 14 0.15 27.18 9.45
CA PHE A 14 1.43 26.93 10.14
C PHE A 14 2.63 27.63 9.50
N ARG A 15 2.79 27.58 8.17
CA ARG A 15 3.86 28.28 7.43
C ARG A 15 3.84 29.81 7.71
N PRO A 16 2.70 30.52 7.57
CA PRO A 16 2.54 31.92 8.02
C PRO A 16 2.95 32.17 9.46
N PHE A 17 2.49 31.34 10.38
CA PHE A 17 2.77 31.48 11.80
C PHE A 17 4.27 31.35 12.10
N VAL A 18 4.93 30.36 11.52
CA VAL A 18 6.38 30.17 11.66
C VAL A 18 7.13 31.36 11.09
N TYR A 19 6.78 31.81 9.89
CA TYR A 19 7.39 32.97 9.24
C TYR A 19 7.29 34.22 10.12
N THR A 20 6.07 34.58 10.52
CA THR A 20 5.81 35.81 11.30
C THR A 20 6.47 35.75 12.68
N THR A 21 6.48 34.59 13.31
CA THR A 21 7.14 34.39 14.61
C THR A 21 8.65 34.51 14.49
N ALA A 22 9.27 33.85 13.51
CA ALA A 22 10.72 33.93 13.29
C ALA A 22 11.15 35.36 12.90
N ALA A 23 10.43 36.01 11.99
CA ALA A 23 10.71 37.38 11.57
C ALA A 23 10.61 38.38 12.74
N ALA A 24 9.60 38.24 13.61
CA ALA A 24 9.45 39.10 14.78
C ALA A 24 10.58 38.94 15.81
N MET A 25 11.23 37.78 15.84
CA MET A 25 12.37 37.47 16.71
C MET A 25 13.72 37.78 16.04
N GLY A 26 13.73 38.29 14.81
CA GLY A 26 14.96 38.57 14.06
C GLY A 26 15.74 37.30 13.66
N LEU A 27 15.07 36.15 13.60
CA LEU A 27 15.67 34.87 13.25
C LEU A 27 15.72 34.70 11.73
N SER A 28 16.79 34.12 11.21
CA SER A 28 16.97 33.80 9.80
C SER A 28 16.61 32.35 9.51
N GLY A 29 16.19 32.03 8.28
CA GLY A 29 15.97 30.63 7.88
C GLY A 29 14.77 30.41 6.95
N SER A 30 14.17 29.22 7.03
CA SER A 30 13.01 28.87 6.20
C SER A 30 12.01 27.92 6.85
N VAL A 31 10.78 27.92 6.35
CA VAL A 31 9.77 26.90 6.63
C VAL A 31 9.19 26.35 5.34
N ARG A 32 9.02 25.02 5.28
CA ARG A 32 8.39 24.32 4.15
C ARG A 32 7.46 23.22 4.62
N ASN A 33 6.47 22.90 3.78
CA ASN A 33 5.71 21.66 3.95
C ASN A 33 6.54 20.49 3.41
N ASP A 34 6.43 19.34 4.07
CA ASP A 34 7.12 18.10 3.71
C ASP A 34 6.16 16.90 3.81
N SER A 35 6.49 15.76 3.22
CA SER A 35 5.67 14.53 3.34
C SER A 35 5.42 14.14 4.80
N SER A 36 6.39 14.42 5.68
CA SER A 36 6.35 14.07 7.11
C SER A 36 5.70 15.11 8.03
N GLY A 37 5.41 16.32 7.55
CA GLY A 37 4.94 17.42 8.41
C GLY A 37 5.37 18.79 7.91
N ALA A 38 5.92 19.62 8.80
CA ALA A 38 6.55 20.89 8.43
C ALA A 38 8.01 20.88 8.89
N ILE A 39 8.91 21.28 7.99
CA ILE A 39 10.34 21.42 8.30
C ILE A 39 10.63 22.91 8.45
N VAL A 40 11.15 23.29 9.61
CA VAL A 40 11.63 24.63 9.93
C VAL A 40 13.15 24.57 10.08
N GLU A 41 13.87 25.37 9.32
CA GLU A 41 15.31 25.59 9.52
C GLU A 41 15.47 27.01 10.04
N ILE A 42 16.05 27.16 11.22
CA ILE A 42 16.16 28.44 11.91
C ILE A 42 17.56 28.68 12.46
N GLU A 43 18.04 29.90 12.30
CA GLU A 43 19.37 30.36 12.65
C GLU A 43 19.28 31.70 13.41
N GLY A 44 20.01 31.81 14.52
CA GLY A 44 20.05 32.99 15.38
C GLY A 44 20.70 32.71 16.74
N GLU A 45 20.65 33.68 17.64
CA GLU A 45 21.13 33.52 19.02
C GLU A 45 20.34 32.44 19.76
N GLY A 46 21.01 31.61 20.55
CA GLY A 46 20.40 30.43 21.19
C GLY A 46 19.15 30.75 22.01
N LYS A 47 19.17 31.87 22.75
CA LYS A 47 18.01 32.35 23.53
C LYS A 47 16.76 32.63 22.68
N ASP A 48 16.95 33.13 21.47
CA ASP A 48 15.87 33.55 20.58
C ASP A 48 15.30 32.33 19.84
N VAL A 49 16.19 31.37 19.50
CA VAL A 49 15.80 30.06 18.98
C VAL A 49 15.01 29.24 20.01
N ASP A 50 15.41 29.26 21.29
CA ASP A 50 14.67 28.60 22.37
C ASP A 50 13.30 29.27 22.62
N ALA A 51 13.25 30.61 22.57
CA ALA A 51 12.00 31.36 22.66
C ALA A 51 11.04 31.05 21.49
N PHE A 52 11.59 30.87 20.28
CA PHE A 52 10.83 30.44 19.11
C PHE A 52 10.21 29.05 19.33
N LEU A 53 11.00 28.07 19.79
CA LEU A 53 10.52 26.72 20.09
C LEU A 53 9.42 26.74 21.17
N ALA A 54 9.62 27.51 22.24
CA ALA A 54 8.62 27.64 23.30
C ALA A 54 7.30 28.23 22.78
N ARG A 55 7.36 29.21 21.86
CA ARG A 55 6.17 29.80 21.24
C ARG A 55 5.48 28.85 20.26
N LEU A 56 6.25 28.06 19.53
CA LEU A 56 5.74 27.03 18.62
C LEU A 56 4.88 25.99 19.37
N HIS A 57 5.27 25.63 20.60
CA HIS A 57 4.50 24.71 21.45
C HIS A 57 3.32 25.38 22.17
N SER A 58 3.52 26.58 22.73
CA SER A 58 2.53 27.21 23.62
C SER A 58 1.41 27.95 22.90
N ASN A 59 1.62 28.40 21.66
CA ASN A 59 0.65 29.18 20.91
C ASN A 59 0.66 28.86 19.41
N PRO A 60 0.43 27.59 19.01
CA PRO A 60 0.32 27.23 17.60
C PRO A 60 -0.95 27.82 16.96
N PRO A 61 -1.07 27.80 15.62
CA PRO A 61 -2.30 28.20 14.95
C PRO A 61 -3.53 27.44 15.50
N PRO A 62 -4.74 28.05 15.54
CA PRO A 62 -5.90 27.46 16.20
C PRO A 62 -6.35 26.09 15.69
N LEU A 63 -6.05 25.77 14.43
CA LEU A 63 -6.38 24.49 13.81
C LEU A 63 -5.21 23.49 13.85
N ALA A 64 -4.03 23.92 14.31
CA ALA A 64 -2.85 23.08 14.33
C ALA A 64 -2.89 22.14 15.53
N VAL A 65 -2.57 20.87 15.28
CA VAL A 65 -2.38 19.86 16.32
C VAL A 65 -0.98 19.30 16.15
N ILE A 66 -0.07 19.70 17.03
CA ILE A 66 1.32 19.25 17.02
C ILE A 66 1.40 17.96 17.84
N GLU A 67 1.83 16.87 17.20
CA GLU A 67 1.97 15.55 17.84
C GLU A 67 3.39 15.29 18.33
N ALA A 68 4.38 15.72 17.55
CA ALA A 68 5.79 15.59 17.88
C ALA A 68 6.57 16.75 17.26
N VAL A 69 7.66 17.12 17.94
CA VAL A 69 8.63 18.09 17.46
C VAL A 69 10.01 17.46 17.64
N GLU A 70 10.71 17.25 16.54
CA GLU A 70 12.08 16.75 16.53
C GLU A 70 13.02 17.90 16.21
N THR A 71 14.11 18.02 16.97
CA THR A 71 15.10 19.08 16.77
C THR A 71 16.46 18.49 16.47
N GLN A 72 17.16 19.11 15.53
CA GLN A 72 18.51 18.72 15.12
C GLN A 72 19.38 19.97 14.99
N GLN A 73 20.56 19.95 15.63
CA GLN A 73 21.55 20.99 15.38
C GLN A 73 22.20 20.75 14.01
N ILE A 74 22.24 21.79 13.19
CA ILE A 74 22.82 21.77 11.85
C ILE A 74 23.76 22.97 11.71
N PRO A 75 24.79 22.90 10.85
CA PRO A 75 25.67 24.04 10.59
C PRO A 75 24.89 25.28 10.13
N CYS A 76 25.31 26.46 10.60
CA CYS A 76 24.78 27.73 10.13
C CYS A 76 25.10 27.90 8.64
N VAL A 77 24.12 28.37 7.87
CA VAL A 77 24.27 28.62 6.44
C VAL A 77 24.69 30.09 6.21
N GLY A 78 24.29 30.99 7.12
CA GLY A 78 24.50 32.42 6.99
C GLY A 78 23.50 33.05 6.01
N GLY A 79 22.86 34.14 6.42
CA GLY A 79 21.87 34.84 5.62
C GLY A 79 21.04 35.83 6.43
N THR A 80 20.28 36.68 5.73
CA THR A 80 19.37 37.65 6.36
C THR A 80 17.92 37.33 6.03
N GLY A 81 17.09 37.26 7.07
CA GLY A 81 15.65 37.09 6.96
C GLY A 81 15.19 35.65 6.92
N PHE A 82 13.87 35.50 6.93
CA PHE A 82 13.18 34.22 7.00
C PHE A 82 12.28 34.07 5.77
N ALA A 83 12.16 32.86 5.22
CA ALA A 83 11.35 32.61 4.01
C ALA A 83 10.38 31.44 4.17
N ILE A 84 9.24 31.49 3.49
CA ILE A 84 8.43 30.29 3.25
C ILE A 84 8.93 29.66 1.96
N ALA A 85 9.61 28.52 2.07
CA ALA A 85 10.21 27.81 0.94
C ALA A 85 9.21 26.87 0.25
N ASP A 86 9.60 26.40 -0.94
CA ASP A 86 8.82 25.42 -1.69
C ASP A 86 8.67 24.11 -0.93
N THR A 87 7.53 23.46 -1.17
CA THR A 87 7.19 22.17 -0.59
C THR A 87 8.20 21.10 -1.01
N SER A 88 8.73 20.33 -0.06
CA SER A 88 9.60 19.18 -0.32
C SER A 88 8.83 17.86 -0.26
N ARG A 89 9.35 16.81 -0.90
CA ARG A 89 8.84 15.45 -0.79
C ARG A 89 9.97 14.56 -0.26
N SER A 90 9.79 14.02 0.93
CA SER A 90 10.65 13.01 1.53
C SER A 90 9.97 11.63 1.41
N ASP A 91 10.77 10.58 1.24
CA ASP A 91 10.28 9.20 1.23
C ASP A 91 9.91 8.77 2.67
N GLY A 92 8.81 8.04 2.81
CA GLY A 92 8.34 7.49 4.10
C GLY A 92 7.67 8.47 5.07
N GLY A 93 7.70 9.78 4.81
CA GLY A 93 7.04 10.79 5.65
C GLY A 93 5.50 10.75 5.55
N ARG A 94 4.81 10.81 6.70
CA ARG A 94 3.34 10.91 6.77
C ARG A 94 2.89 12.13 7.56
N THR A 95 2.04 12.96 6.94
CA THR A 95 1.49 14.18 7.51
C THR A 95 -0.04 14.12 7.57
N LEU A 96 -0.65 14.71 8.59
CA LEU A 96 -2.10 14.65 8.80
C LEU A 96 -2.81 15.77 8.03
N ALA A 97 -3.84 15.41 7.27
CA ALA A 97 -4.72 16.39 6.64
C ALA A 97 -5.67 17.01 7.66
N SER A 98 -5.83 18.33 7.60
CA SER A 98 -6.84 19.04 8.38
C SER A 98 -8.26 18.70 7.89
N PRO A 99 -9.24 18.53 8.80
CA PRO A 99 -10.64 18.38 8.42
C PRO A 99 -11.19 19.68 7.81
N ASP A 100 -12.34 19.62 7.16
CA ASP A 100 -13.01 20.84 6.71
C ASP A 100 -13.50 21.68 7.90
N VAL A 101 -13.32 23.00 7.80
CA VAL A 101 -13.64 23.94 8.89
C VAL A 101 -14.68 24.96 8.44
N ALA A 102 -15.64 25.25 9.31
CA ALA A 102 -16.67 26.24 9.08
C ALA A 102 -16.10 27.66 8.93
N MET A 103 -16.83 28.52 8.21
CA MET A 103 -16.48 29.94 8.05
C MET A 103 -16.26 30.63 9.42
N CYS A 104 -15.08 31.24 9.60
CA CYS A 104 -14.75 31.96 10.84
C CYS A 104 -15.51 33.31 10.92
N ALA A 105 -15.57 33.87 12.14
CA ALA A 105 -16.28 35.13 12.40
C ALA A 105 -15.78 36.31 11.55
N GLU A 106 -14.47 36.40 11.32
CA GLU A 106 -13.87 37.46 10.48
C GLU A 106 -14.31 37.34 9.01
N CYS A 107 -14.25 36.14 8.42
CA CYS A 107 -14.76 35.91 7.07
C CYS A 107 -16.26 36.20 6.97
N ALA A 108 -17.03 35.88 8.01
CA ALA A 108 -18.45 36.20 8.07
C ALA A 108 -18.70 37.72 8.13
N ALA A 109 -17.87 38.48 8.84
CA ALA A 109 -17.93 39.94 8.88
C ALA A 109 -17.60 40.55 7.51
N GLU A 110 -16.53 40.09 6.86
CA GLU A 110 -16.17 40.53 5.50
C GLU A 110 -17.25 40.21 4.47
N GLN A 111 -17.92 39.07 4.59
CA GLN A 111 -19.03 38.70 3.70
C GLN A 111 -20.22 39.66 3.86
N ARG A 112 -20.38 40.28 5.03
CA ARG A 112 -21.48 41.19 5.38
C ARG A 112 -21.16 42.66 5.18
N ASP A 113 -19.89 43.02 5.00
CA ASP A 113 -19.44 44.40 4.88
C ASP A 113 -19.47 44.88 3.42
N PRO A 114 -20.34 45.82 3.03
CA PRO A 114 -20.42 46.35 1.67
C PRO A 114 -19.14 47.04 1.18
N ALA A 115 -18.27 47.47 2.09
CA ALA A 115 -16.98 48.08 1.74
C ALA A 115 -15.90 47.01 1.44
N ASN A 116 -16.13 45.75 1.80
CA ASN A 116 -15.16 44.69 1.59
C ASN A 116 -15.25 44.13 0.16
N ARG A 117 -14.10 43.87 -0.47
CA ARG A 117 -14.03 43.28 -1.81
C ARG A 117 -14.63 41.87 -1.92
N ARG A 118 -14.80 41.18 -0.78
CA ARG A 118 -15.44 39.87 -0.67
C ARG A 118 -16.86 39.95 -0.12
N TYR A 119 -17.46 41.14 -0.12
CA TYR A 119 -18.87 41.33 0.17
C TYR A 119 -19.70 40.33 -0.63
N ARG A 120 -20.55 39.57 0.06
CA ARG A 120 -21.44 38.53 -0.51
C ARG A 120 -20.73 37.37 -1.23
N HIS A 121 -19.41 37.24 -1.14
CA HIS A 121 -18.70 36.18 -1.85
C HIS A 121 -18.98 34.80 -1.24
N ALA A 122 -19.51 33.87 -2.03
CA ALA A 122 -19.92 32.54 -1.56
C ALA A 122 -18.78 31.59 -1.18
N PHE A 123 -17.53 31.96 -1.47
CA PHE A 123 -16.33 31.14 -1.23
C PHE A 123 -15.31 31.84 -0.31
N VAL A 124 -15.69 32.91 0.38
CA VAL A 124 -14.78 33.62 1.30
C VAL A 124 -14.21 32.65 2.35
N ASN A 125 -12.88 32.64 2.46
CA ASN A 125 -12.14 31.83 3.42
C ASN A 125 -10.80 32.53 3.78
N CYS A 126 -10.09 31.95 4.74
CA CYS A 126 -8.74 32.31 5.15
C CYS A 126 -7.96 31.05 5.59
N THR A 127 -6.75 31.22 6.13
CA THR A 127 -5.94 30.13 6.69
C THR A 127 -6.64 29.35 7.80
N ASN A 128 -7.52 30.00 8.56
CA ASN A 128 -8.21 29.47 9.74
C ASN A 128 -9.61 28.87 9.45
N CYS A 129 -10.08 28.85 8.19
CA CYS A 129 -11.39 28.27 7.87
C CYS A 129 -11.51 27.80 6.41
N GLY A 130 -12.66 27.19 6.09
CA GLY A 130 -13.01 26.75 4.76
C GLY A 130 -12.67 25.27 4.50
N PRO A 131 -12.87 24.82 3.25
CA PRO A 131 -12.66 23.42 2.90
C PRO A 131 -11.17 23.04 2.95
N ARG A 132 -10.91 21.79 3.33
CA ARG A 132 -9.59 21.15 3.41
C ARG A 132 -9.71 19.74 2.86
N PHE A 133 -10.03 18.78 3.71
CA PHE A 133 -10.14 17.37 3.37
C PHE A 133 -10.94 17.10 2.10
N THR A 134 -12.06 17.79 1.87
CA THR A 134 -12.89 17.56 0.67
C THR A 134 -12.30 18.08 -0.64
N ILE A 135 -11.25 18.90 -0.58
CA ILE A 135 -10.62 19.53 -1.76
C ILE A 135 -9.13 19.21 -1.93
N ILE A 136 -8.51 18.48 -0.98
CA ILE A 136 -7.10 18.08 -1.06
C ILE A 136 -6.98 16.89 -2.00
N ALA A 137 -6.14 17.01 -3.04
CA ALA A 137 -5.84 15.93 -3.95
C ALA A 137 -4.69 15.06 -3.43
N SER A 138 -3.65 15.69 -2.89
CA SER A 138 -2.50 15.00 -2.29
C SER A 138 -1.79 15.86 -1.23
N LEU A 139 -0.97 15.21 -0.42
CA LEU A 139 -0.01 15.87 0.47
C LEU A 139 1.40 15.79 -0.16
N PRO A 140 2.30 16.74 0.14
CA PRO A 140 2.10 17.87 1.06
C PRO A 140 1.18 18.96 0.49
N TYR A 141 0.46 19.64 1.38
CA TYR A 141 -0.64 20.54 1.00
C TYR A 141 -0.14 21.83 0.36
N ASP A 142 -0.56 22.07 -0.86
CA ASP A 142 -0.39 23.31 -1.60
C ASP A 142 -1.57 23.55 -2.55
N ARG A 143 -1.70 24.76 -3.11
CA ARG A 143 -2.79 25.13 -4.00
C ARG A 143 -2.82 24.23 -5.25
N GLY A 144 -1.64 23.90 -5.79
CA GLY A 144 -1.51 23.00 -6.94
C GLY A 144 -1.91 21.54 -6.64
N ALA A 145 -1.98 21.17 -5.36
CA ALA A 145 -2.40 19.84 -4.89
C ALA A 145 -3.84 19.84 -4.33
N ALA A 146 -4.68 20.79 -4.76
CA ALA A 146 -6.08 20.91 -4.35
C ALA A 146 -6.96 21.30 -5.54
N THR A 147 -8.29 21.21 -5.40
CA THR A 147 -9.24 21.65 -6.44
C THR A 147 -9.17 23.14 -6.77
N MET A 148 -8.39 23.90 -6.00
CA MET A 148 -8.13 25.33 -6.26
C MET A 148 -7.06 25.55 -7.33
N ALA A 149 -6.38 24.50 -7.81
CA ALA A 149 -5.37 24.56 -8.85
C ALA A 149 -5.91 25.14 -10.18
N GLU A 150 -7.18 24.90 -10.49
CA GLU A 150 -7.84 25.41 -11.72
C GLU A 150 -8.13 26.91 -11.66
N PHE A 151 -8.00 27.54 -10.49
CA PHE A 151 -8.35 28.94 -10.26
C PHE A 151 -7.08 29.77 -10.07
N THR A 152 -6.58 30.40 -11.12
CA THR A 152 -5.40 31.28 -11.02
C THR A 152 -5.71 32.53 -10.21
N MET A 153 -4.90 32.86 -9.19
CA MET A 153 -5.12 34.04 -8.34
C MET A 153 -5.04 35.34 -9.14
N CYS A 154 -6.01 36.26 -8.98
CA CYS A 154 -5.87 37.61 -9.51
C CYS A 154 -4.77 38.38 -8.79
N ALA A 155 -4.33 39.51 -9.38
CA ALA A 155 -3.25 40.33 -8.83
C ALA A 155 -3.49 40.77 -7.37
N GLN A 156 -4.74 41.01 -6.97
CA GLN A 156 -5.06 41.39 -5.59
C GLN A 156 -4.93 40.21 -4.63
N CYS A 157 -5.47 39.04 -4.99
CA CYS A 157 -5.35 37.83 -4.17
C CYS A 157 -3.89 37.37 -4.06
N ALA A 158 -3.10 37.52 -5.14
CA ALA A 158 -1.67 37.22 -5.12
C ALA A 158 -0.90 38.16 -4.16
N ARG A 159 -1.28 39.44 -4.08
CA ARG A 159 -0.71 40.37 -3.09
C ARG A 159 -1.03 39.97 -1.66
N GLU A 160 -2.30 39.70 -1.33
CA GLU A 160 -2.69 39.24 0.01
C GLU A 160 -2.04 37.89 0.37
N TYR A 161 -1.86 36.99 -0.62
CA TYR A 161 -1.19 35.72 -0.42
C TYR A 161 0.31 35.90 -0.04
N ALA A 162 0.95 36.94 -0.57
CA ALA A 162 2.36 37.22 -0.37
C ALA A 162 2.66 38.23 0.76
N ASP A 163 1.67 38.94 1.28
CA ASP A 163 1.82 39.96 2.33
C ASP A 163 1.72 39.34 3.73
N PRO A 164 2.81 39.30 4.53
CA PRO A 164 2.78 38.75 5.89
C PRO A 164 1.88 39.50 6.88
N ALA A 165 1.50 40.74 6.57
CA ALA A 165 0.56 41.51 7.38
C ALA A 165 -0.91 41.16 7.09
N ASP A 166 -1.19 40.51 5.96
CA ASP A 166 -2.54 40.08 5.60
C ASP A 166 -2.86 38.71 6.23
N ARG A 167 -4.07 38.57 6.78
CA ARG A 167 -4.53 37.30 7.37
C ARG A 167 -4.65 36.15 6.36
N ARG A 168 -4.58 36.45 5.05
CA ARG A 168 -4.58 35.50 3.94
C ARG A 168 -3.18 35.18 3.43
N PHE A 169 -2.13 35.62 4.12
CA PHE A 169 -0.76 35.21 3.85
C PHE A 169 -0.67 33.68 3.76
N HIS A 170 -0.22 33.17 2.60
CA HIS A 170 -0.17 31.74 2.24
C HIS A 170 -1.49 30.94 2.43
N ALA A 171 -2.66 31.58 2.41
CA ALA A 171 -3.93 30.87 2.41
C ALA A 171 -4.14 30.18 1.06
N GLN A 172 -3.85 28.88 0.99
CA GLN A 172 -3.93 28.08 -0.24
C GLN A 172 -5.28 28.19 -0.99
N PRO A 173 -6.44 28.22 -0.31
CA PRO A 173 -7.73 28.36 -0.99
C PRO A 173 -8.19 29.82 -1.18
N VAL A 174 -7.30 30.81 -1.05
CA VAL A 174 -7.66 32.22 -1.24
C VAL A 174 -8.25 32.46 -2.62
N CYS A 175 -9.36 33.18 -2.64
CA CYS A 175 -10.01 33.65 -3.86
C CYS A 175 -10.88 34.88 -3.58
N CYS A 176 -11.40 35.48 -4.63
CA CYS A 176 -12.39 36.56 -4.62
C CYS A 176 -13.36 36.37 -5.80
N PRO A 177 -14.37 37.23 -5.99
CA PRO A 177 -15.30 37.13 -7.13
C PRO A 177 -14.62 37.12 -8.51
N GLU A 178 -13.43 37.71 -8.67
CA GLU A 178 -12.73 37.78 -9.96
C GLU A 178 -12.01 36.48 -10.35
N CYS A 179 -11.44 35.76 -9.36
CA CYS A 179 -10.56 34.63 -9.61
C CYS A 179 -10.98 33.34 -8.91
N GLY A 180 -12.12 33.36 -8.24
CA GLY A 180 -12.66 32.23 -7.49
C GLY A 180 -13.73 31.46 -8.24
N PRO A 181 -14.29 30.44 -7.57
CA PRO A 181 -15.42 29.69 -8.11
C PRO A 181 -16.66 30.59 -8.30
N THR A 182 -17.49 30.23 -9.27
CA THR A 182 -18.73 30.95 -9.63
C THR A 182 -19.95 30.14 -9.25
N LEU A 183 -21.01 30.83 -8.82
CA LEU A 183 -22.30 30.22 -8.51
C LEU A 183 -23.15 30.14 -9.77
N ARG A 184 -23.91 29.05 -9.89
CA ARG A 184 -24.88 28.82 -10.95
C ARG A 184 -26.15 28.21 -10.39
N TYR A 185 -27.29 28.83 -10.67
CA TYR A 185 -28.61 28.25 -10.44
C TYR A 185 -29.16 27.67 -11.74
N ARG A 186 -29.73 26.47 -11.68
CA ARG A 186 -30.44 25.83 -12.77
C ARG A 186 -31.84 25.44 -12.31
N ASP A 187 -32.88 25.85 -13.04
CA ASP A 187 -34.24 25.40 -12.79
C ASP A 187 -34.56 24.06 -13.49
N ARG A 188 -35.76 23.54 -13.24
CA ARG A 188 -36.24 22.27 -13.81
C ARG A 188 -36.37 22.28 -15.33
N ASP A 189 -36.60 23.44 -15.94
CA ASP A 189 -36.67 23.62 -17.39
C ASP A 189 -35.27 23.75 -18.02
N GLY A 190 -34.22 23.73 -17.20
CA GLY A 190 -32.84 23.83 -17.63
C GLY A 190 -32.35 25.26 -17.85
N ARG A 191 -33.13 26.28 -17.47
CA ARG A 191 -32.68 27.67 -17.54
C ARG A 191 -31.67 27.95 -16.44
N VAL A 192 -30.67 28.75 -16.79
CA VAL A 192 -29.51 29.00 -15.94
C VAL A 192 -29.39 30.49 -15.62
N SER A 193 -29.14 30.80 -14.34
CA SER A 193 -28.74 32.13 -13.86
C SER A 193 -27.45 32.02 -13.05
N GLU A 194 -26.60 33.03 -13.11
CA GLU A 194 -25.28 33.00 -12.46
C GLU A 194 -25.15 34.08 -11.37
N GLY A 195 -24.19 33.88 -10.45
CA GLY A 195 -23.89 34.86 -9.40
C GLY A 195 -25.08 35.17 -8.48
N GLU A 196 -25.32 36.46 -8.23
CA GLU A 196 -26.37 36.95 -7.33
C GLU A 196 -27.79 36.62 -7.83
N GLU A 197 -28.05 36.73 -9.13
CA GLU A 197 -29.36 36.37 -9.69
C GLU A 197 -29.68 34.90 -9.43
N GLY A 198 -28.69 34.02 -9.57
CA GLY A 198 -28.84 32.60 -9.26
C GLY A 198 -29.15 32.36 -7.77
N LEU A 199 -28.50 33.09 -6.87
CA LEU A 199 -28.76 33.02 -5.43
C LEU A 199 -30.16 33.55 -5.07
N GLU A 200 -30.61 34.64 -5.68
CA GLU A 200 -31.96 35.19 -5.51
C GLU A 200 -33.03 34.21 -5.97
N ARG A 201 -32.86 33.59 -7.14
CA ARG A 201 -33.79 32.56 -7.64
C ARG A 201 -33.82 31.33 -6.73
N ALA A 202 -32.66 30.89 -6.24
CA ALA A 202 -32.59 29.78 -5.30
C ALA A 202 -33.34 30.08 -3.98
N ARG A 203 -33.26 31.32 -3.48
CA ARG A 203 -34.04 31.76 -2.31
C ARG A 203 -35.52 31.86 -2.60
N ALA A 204 -35.90 32.44 -3.74
CA ALA A 204 -37.29 32.51 -4.17
C ALA A 204 -37.93 31.12 -4.27
N LEU A 205 -37.21 30.13 -4.81
CA LEU A 205 -37.68 28.75 -4.86
C LEU A 205 -37.95 28.17 -3.47
N LEU A 206 -37.07 28.42 -2.50
CA LEU A 206 -37.26 27.97 -1.12
C LEU A 206 -38.48 28.63 -0.46
N CYS A 207 -38.70 29.93 -0.70
CA CYS A 207 -39.89 30.65 -0.23
C CYS A 207 -41.18 30.19 -0.91
N ASP A 208 -41.11 29.72 -2.16
CA ASP A 208 -42.23 29.18 -2.92
C ASP A 208 -42.39 27.65 -2.76
N ARG A 209 -41.98 27.13 -1.58
CA ARG A 209 -42.17 25.73 -1.17
C ARG A 209 -41.45 24.68 -2.03
N GLY A 210 -40.50 25.10 -2.85
CA GLY A 210 -39.71 24.22 -3.71
C GLY A 210 -38.57 23.50 -2.99
N ASN A 211 -38.16 22.36 -3.56
CA ASN A 211 -37.00 21.59 -3.10
C ASN A 211 -35.75 21.99 -3.86
N LEU A 212 -34.77 22.60 -3.19
CA LEU A 212 -33.53 23.04 -3.80
C LEU A 212 -32.41 22.03 -3.54
N ALA A 213 -31.72 21.57 -4.59
CA ALA A 213 -30.43 20.89 -4.46
C ALA A 213 -29.30 21.93 -4.36
N VAL A 214 -28.49 21.90 -3.31
CA VAL A 214 -27.41 22.87 -3.07
C VAL A 214 -26.08 22.13 -2.98
N LYS A 215 -25.12 22.50 -3.83
CA LYS A 215 -23.75 21.99 -3.74
C LYS A 215 -23.03 22.61 -2.55
N GLY A 216 -22.79 21.81 -1.51
CA GLY A 216 -22.02 22.17 -0.32
C GLY A 216 -20.52 21.91 -0.50
N ILE A 217 -19.77 21.80 0.60
CA ILE A 217 -18.32 21.49 0.54
C ILE A 217 -18.01 20.00 0.38
N GLY A 218 -18.90 19.12 0.85
CA GLY A 218 -18.69 17.67 0.89
C GLY A 218 -19.72 16.88 0.06
N GLY A 219 -20.66 17.56 -0.59
CA GLY A 219 -21.68 16.97 -1.44
C GLY A 219 -22.88 17.88 -1.57
N TYR A 220 -23.89 17.42 -2.30
CA TYR A 220 -25.17 18.10 -2.46
C TYR A 220 -26.08 17.88 -1.26
N HIS A 221 -26.80 18.92 -0.86
CA HIS A 221 -27.94 18.83 0.06
C HIS A 221 -29.24 19.08 -0.67
N LEU A 222 -30.32 18.42 -0.25
CA LEU A 222 -31.68 18.83 -0.56
C LEU A 222 -32.18 19.73 0.58
N ALA A 223 -32.74 20.87 0.20
CA ALA A 223 -33.23 21.89 1.12
C ALA A 223 -34.64 22.35 0.76
N CYS A 224 -35.44 22.63 1.79
CA CYS A 224 -36.76 23.25 1.70
C CYS A 224 -37.02 24.04 2.99
N ASP A 225 -38.06 24.89 3.01
CA ASP A 225 -38.50 25.55 4.25
C ASP A 225 -38.92 24.49 5.29
N ALA A 226 -38.31 24.53 6.47
CA ALA A 226 -38.60 23.59 7.55
C ALA A 226 -39.90 23.93 8.31
N ALA A 227 -40.42 25.16 8.20
CA ALA A 227 -41.69 25.56 8.79
C ALA A 227 -42.89 25.15 7.93
N ASP A 228 -42.67 24.85 6.65
CA ASP A 228 -43.72 24.52 5.69
C ASP A 228 -43.98 23.01 5.62
N ASP A 229 -45.07 22.56 6.24
CA ASP A 229 -45.43 21.15 6.29
C ASP A 229 -45.61 20.52 4.89
N ARG A 230 -46.09 21.28 3.90
CA ARG A 230 -46.28 20.77 2.54
C ARG A 230 -44.94 20.57 1.84
N ALA A 231 -44.01 21.52 1.97
CA ALA A 231 -42.67 21.39 1.40
C ALA A 231 -41.93 20.18 2.00
N VAL A 232 -41.97 20.03 3.32
CA VAL A 232 -41.32 18.92 4.03
C VAL A 232 -41.95 17.58 3.66
N ALA A 233 -43.28 17.48 3.61
CA ALA A 233 -43.98 16.26 3.22
C ALA A 233 -43.67 15.86 1.77
N GLU A 234 -43.59 16.83 0.85
CA GLU A 234 -43.23 16.59 -0.53
C GLU A 234 -41.79 16.09 -0.67
N LEU A 235 -40.83 16.70 0.05
CA LEU A 235 -39.46 16.24 0.08
C LEU A 235 -39.35 14.79 0.60
N ARG A 236 -40.09 14.44 1.66
CA ARG A 236 -40.15 13.05 2.17
C ARG A 236 -40.66 12.08 1.12
N ARG A 237 -41.78 12.43 0.48
CA ARG A 237 -42.43 11.62 -0.55
C ARG A 237 -41.47 11.35 -1.71
N ARG A 238 -40.84 12.40 -2.25
CA ARG A 238 -39.87 12.28 -3.35
C ARG A 238 -38.65 11.45 -2.95
N LYS A 239 -38.06 11.72 -1.78
CA LYS A 239 -36.87 11.01 -1.27
C LYS A 239 -37.16 9.58 -0.81
N ARG A 240 -38.43 9.16 -0.77
CA ARG A 240 -38.89 7.88 -0.19
C ARG A 240 -38.35 7.68 1.23
N ARG A 241 -38.37 8.76 2.01
CA ARG A 241 -37.91 8.77 3.40
C ARG A 241 -39.13 8.76 4.29
N GLY A 242 -39.40 7.61 4.93
CA GLY A 242 -40.40 7.49 6.00
C GLY A 242 -40.01 8.33 7.21
N ASP A 243 -40.22 7.86 8.44
CA ASP A 243 -40.14 8.71 9.63
C ASP A 243 -38.73 9.11 10.08
N LYS A 244 -37.67 8.74 9.34
CA LYS A 244 -36.30 9.14 9.67
C LYS A 244 -36.20 10.68 9.72
N PRO A 245 -35.82 11.29 10.87
CA PRO A 245 -35.80 12.73 11.04
C PRO A 245 -34.92 13.44 10.01
N PHE A 246 -35.32 14.65 9.60
CA PHE A 246 -34.47 15.57 8.86
C PHE A 246 -33.66 16.43 9.82
N ALA A 247 -32.45 16.80 9.41
CA ALA A 247 -31.73 17.87 10.09
C ALA A 247 -32.23 19.22 9.59
N VAL A 248 -32.17 20.23 10.45
CA VAL A 248 -32.53 21.60 10.16
C VAL A 248 -31.32 22.50 10.34
N MET A 249 -31.13 23.43 9.41
CA MET A 249 -30.10 24.45 9.45
C MET A 249 -30.72 25.81 9.75
N VAL A 250 -30.02 26.56 10.58
CA VAL A 250 -30.37 27.93 10.97
C VAL A 250 -29.17 28.88 10.73
N PRO A 251 -29.40 30.20 10.55
CA PRO A 251 -28.32 31.13 10.25
C PRO A 251 -27.37 31.37 11.43
N ASP A 252 -27.90 31.30 12.66
CA ASP A 252 -27.18 31.69 13.87
C ASP A 252 -27.75 31.00 15.14
N LEU A 253 -27.00 31.11 16.23
CA LEU A 253 -27.35 30.52 17.52
C LEU A 253 -28.66 31.09 18.12
N PRO A 254 -28.95 32.41 18.04
CA PRO A 254 -30.24 32.94 18.49
C PRO A 254 -31.44 32.29 17.78
N THR A 255 -31.34 32.02 16.48
CA THR A 255 -32.39 31.31 15.74
C THR A 255 -32.52 29.86 16.19
N ALA A 256 -31.40 29.20 16.52
CA ALA A 256 -31.39 27.85 17.07
C ALA A 256 -32.16 27.76 18.40
N HIS A 257 -31.95 28.72 19.32
CA HIS A 257 -32.67 28.80 20.60
C HIS A 257 -34.18 29.03 20.46
N ARG A 258 -34.66 29.52 19.31
CA ARG A 258 -36.09 29.69 19.05
C ARG A 258 -36.81 28.39 18.67
N ILE A 259 -36.07 27.33 18.32
CA ILE A 259 -36.67 26.07 17.84
C ILE A 259 -36.33 24.85 18.69
N ALA A 260 -35.30 24.92 19.53
CA ALA A 260 -34.86 23.80 20.35
C ALA A 260 -34.26 24.26 21.69
N GLU A 261 -34.27 23.37 22.68
CA GLU A 261 -33.58 23.55 23.95
C GLU A 261 -32.08 23.32 23.76
N ILE A 262 -31.30 24.39 23.82
CA ILE A 262 -29.86 24.34 23.58
C ILE A 262 -29.15 24.73 24.87
N ASP A 263 -28.50 23.76 25.50
CA ASP A 263 -27.64 23.99 26.65
C ASP A 263 -26.29 24.61 26.24
N GLU A 264 -25.49 24.99 27.23
CA GLU A 264 -24.19 25.63 26.99
C GLU A 264 -23.23 24.72 26.21
N ALA A 265 -23.23 23.42 26.51
CA ALA A 265 -22.38 22.45 25.82
C ALA A 265 -22.75 22.32 24.33
N SER A 266 -24.04 22.21 24.02
CA SER A 266 -24.57 22.15 22.67
C SER A 266 -24.32 23.46 21.92
N ALA A 267 -24.45 24.61 22.57
CA ALA A 267 -24.14 25.91 21.99
C ALA A 267 -22.66 26.02 21.58
N ARG A 268 -21.74 25.52 22.42
CA ARG A 268 -20.30 25.47 22.11
C ARG A 268 -20.01 24.59 20.89
N VAL A 269 -20.63 23.41 20.81
CA VAL A 269 -20.45 22.49 19.67
C VAL A 269 -21.05 23.06 18.38
N LEU A 270 -22.24 23.66 18.46
CA LEU A 270 -22.92 24.30 17.31
C LEU A 270 -22.11 25.46 16.72
N THR A 271 -21.46 26.24 17.57
CA THR A 271 -20.69 27.43 17.18
C THR A 271 -19.21 27.12 16.89
N GLY A 272 -18.74 25.93 17.26
CA GLY A 272 -17.38 25.46 17.03
C GLY A 272 -16.99 25.31 15.56
N PRO A 273 -15.69 25.09 15.27
CA PRO A 273 -15.18 25.02 13.90
C PRO A 273 -15.75 23.86 13.07
N GLN A 274 -16.21 22.78 13.71
CA GLN A 274 -16.77 21.61 13.05
C GLN A 274 -18.22 21.81 12.60
N ARG A 275 -19.02 22.63 13.31
CA ARG A 275 -20.47 22.85 13.09
C ARG A 275 -21.24 21.57 12.71
N PRO A 276 -21.28 20.52 13.56
CA PRO A 276 -22.05 19.32 13.29
C PRO A 276 -23.56 19.58 13.41
N ILE A 277 -24.36 18.57 13.07
CA ILE A 277 -25.76 18.48 13.48
C ILE A 277 -25.79 18.00 14.93
N VAL A 278 -26.39 18.78 15.82
CA VAL A 278 -26.56 18.45 17.23
C VAL A 278 -28.00 18.03 17.48
N LEU A 279 -28.20 16.87 18.09
CA LEU A 279 -29.52 16.38 18.49
C LEU A 279 -29.94 17.04 19.81
N THR A 280 -31.00 17.85 19.79
CA THR A 280 -31.50 18.59 20.96
C THR A 280 -33.02 18.51 21.07
N PRO A 281 -33.60 18.61 22.27
CA PRO A 281 -35.05 18.61 22.45
C PRO A 281 -35.73 19.76 21.70
N ARG A 282 -36.83 19.46 21.02
CA ARG A 282 -37.67 20.44 20.32
C ARG A 282 -38.43 21.30 21.34
N LEU A 283 -38.53 22.61 21.08
CA LEU A 283 -39.46 23.47 21.83
C LEU A 283 -40.92 23.23 21.41
N PRO A 284 -41.90 23.24 22.34
CA PRO A 284 -43.31 23.01 22.01
C PRO A 284 -43.84 23.92 20.88
N ASP A 285 -43.48 25.21 20.91
CA ASP A 285 -43.91 26.22 19.95
C ASP A 285 -42.90 26.47 18.82
N ALA A 286 -41.97 25.52 18.60
CA ALA A 286 -40.98 25.65 17.54
C ALA A 286 -41.66 25.78 16.17
N SER A 287 -41.30 26.85 15.44
CA SER A 287 -41.73 27.10 14.06
C SER A 287 -41.05 26.15 13.06
N VAL A 288 -41.26 24.85 13.26
CA VAL A 288 -40.72 23.73 12.49
C VAL A 288 -41.86 22.73 12.30
N ALA A 289 -42.13 22.32 11.07
CA ALA A 289 -43.20 21.40 10.75
C ALA A 289 -43.03 20.07 11.50
N ALA A 290 -44.13 19.47 11.97
CA ALA A 290 -44.10 18.16 12.63
C ALA A 290 -43.50 17.08 11.71
N ALA A 291 -43.71 17.21 10.40
CA ALA A 291 -43.11 16.35 9.39
C ALA A 291 -41.56 16.39 9.39
N VAL A 292 -40.87 17.35 9.99
CA VAL A 292 -39.39 17.35 10.04
C VAL A 292 -38.86 16.19 10.87
N ALA A 293 -39.52 15.84 11.97
CA ALA A 293 -39.13 14.74 12.85
C ALA A 293 -40.39 14.05 13.42
N PRO A 294 -41.11 13.26 12.58
CA PRO A 294 -42.36 12.62 13.00
C PRO A 294 -42.15 11.75 14.23
N HIS A 295 -42.98 11.93 15.25
CA HIS A 295 -42.96 11.17 16.51
C HIS A 295 -41.64 11.21 17.29
N ASN A 296 -40.73 12.13 16.96
CA ASN A 296 -39.46 12.29 17.65
C ASN A 296 -39.43 13.62 18.41
N PRO A 297 -39.17 13.61 19.73
CA PRO A 297 -39.12 14.84 20.52
C PRO A 297 -37.88 15.68 20.23
N ASP A 298 -36.87 15.14 19.55
CA ASP A 298 -35.62 15.85 19.25
C ASP A 298 -35.62 16.43 17.83
N LEU A 299 -34.94 17.56 17.66
CA LEU A 299 -34.50 18.10 16.38
C LEU A 299 -33.00 17.88 16.19
N GLY A 300 -32.57 17.59 14.96
CA GLY A 300 -31.16 17.70 14.58
C GLY A 300 -30.87 19.11 14.07
N VAL A 301 -30.25 19.95 14.89
CA VAL A 301 -30.00 21.36 14.58
C VAL A 301 -28.55 21.55 14.13
N MET A 302 -28.31 22.35 13.08
CA MET A 302 -26.97 22.77 12.66
C MET A 302 -26.94 24.26 12.30
N LEU A 303 -25.78 24.91 12.46
CA LEU A 303 -25.60 26.29 11.99
C LEU A 303 -25.11 26.32 10.53
N ALA A 304 -25.46 27.39 9.82
CA ALA A 304 -24.94 27.66 8.49
C ALA A 304 -23.40 27.72 8.51
N TYR A 305 -22.72 26.73 7.95
CA TYR A 305 -21.28 26.57 8.14
C TYR A 305 -20.40 27.03 6.98
N THR A 306 -20.98 27.31 5.80
CA THR A 306 -20.27 27.85 4.63
C THR A 306 -20.78 29.26 4.32
N PRO A 307 -20.00 30.08 3.58
CA PRO A 307 -20.48 31.39 3.15
C PRO A 307 -21.71 31.26 2.23
N LEU A 308 -21.76 30.24 1.36
CA LEU A 308 -22.95 29.92 0.55
C LEU A 308 -24.18 29.61 1.42
N HIS A 309 -24.00 28.85 2.52
CA HIS A 309 -25.10 28.54 3.42
C HIS A 309 -25.68 29.79 4.08
N ALA A 310 -24.82 30.71 4.52
CA ALA A 310 -25.23 31.96 5.14
C ALA A 310 -26.04 32.84 4.16
N LEU A 311 -25.59 32.95 2.92
CA LEU A 311 -26.25 33.76 1.88
C LEU A 311 -27.69 33.33 1.56
N ARG A 312 -28.03 32.04 1.75
CA ARG A 312 -29.40 31.55 1.49
C ARG A 312 -30.43 32.07 2.49
N PHE A 313 -30.02 32.39 3.71
CA PHE A 313 -30.91 33.03 4.69
C PHE A 313 -31.14 34.52 4.36
N GLY A 314 -30.28 35.10 3.52
CA GLY A 314 -30.25 36.52 3.19
C GLY A 314 -29.34 37.31 4.14
N LEU A 315 -28.67 38.32 3.58
CA LEU A 315 -27.95 39.35 4.34
C LEU A 315 -28.86 40.57 4.56
N PRO A 316 -28.51 41.49 5.49
CA PRO A 316 -29.25 42.73 5.65
C PRO A 316 -29.45 43.46 4.32
N GLY A 317 -30.70 43.77 3.98
CA GLY A 317 -31.09 44.40 2.71
C GLY A 317 -31.59 43.43 1.63
N ASP A 318 -31.41 42.13 1.81
CA ASP A 318 -31.97 41.12 0.92
C ASP A 318 -33.45 40.83 1.23
N THR A 319 -34.18 40.28 0.25
CA THR A 319 -35.38 39.50 0.52
C THR A 319 -35.01 38.30 1.40
N PRO A 320 -35.57 38.16 2.61
CA PRO A 320 -35.18 37.09 3.52
C PRO A 320 -35.59 35.73 2.97
N GLY A 321 -34.69 34.75 3.10
CA GLY A 321 -35.03 33.35 2.89
C GLY A 321 -35.75 32.76 4.11
N PRO A 322 -36.20 31.50 4.06
CA PRO A 322 -36.79 30.84 5.21
C PRO A 322 -35.79 30.78 6.39
N PRO A 323 -36.21 31.10 7.63
CA PRO A 323 -35.32 31.20 8.79
C PRO A 323 -34.79 29.84 9.26
N VAL A 324 -35.45 28.76 8.88
CA VAL A 324 -35.08 27.37 9.20
C VAL A 324 -35.22 26.55 7.94
N LEU A 325 -34.14 25.89 7.51
CA LEU A 325 -34.13 25.07 6.30
C LEU A 325 -33.94 23.61 6.67
N VAL A 326 -34.71 22.70 6.08
CA VAL A 326 -34.32 21.28 6.07
C VAL A 326 -33.00 21.18 5.31
N MET A 327 -32.05 20.41 5.84
CA MET A 327 -30.82 20.06 5.16
C MET A 327 -30.62 18.55 5.25
N THR A 328 -30.71 17.86 4.11
CA THR A 328 -30.49 16.43 4.04
C THR A 328 -29.59 16.08 2.87
N SER A 329 -28.86 14.97 2.94
CA SER A 329 -28.00 14.50 1.86
C SER A 329 -28.75 14.43 0.51
N GLY A 330 -28.14 14.91 -0.56
CA GLY A 330 -28.70 14.90 -1.90
C GLY A 330 -28.53 13.52 -2.51
N ASN A 331 -29.49 12.63 -2.25
CA ASN A 331 -29.57 11.27 -2.78
C ASN A 331 -30.92 10.64 -2.47
N LEU A 332 -31.25 9.55 -3.18
CA LEU A 332 -32.36 8.68 -2.80
C LEU A 332 -32.02 7.88 -1.54
N GLY A 333 -33.00 7.58 -0.70
CA GLY A 333 -32.78 6.86 0.56
C GLY A 333 -32.00 5.54 0.39
N GLY A 334 -30.83 5.43 1.03
CA GLY A 334 -29.97 4.24 0.98
C GLY A 334 -28.71 4.42 0.12
N GLU A 335 -28.66 5.43 -0.74
CA GLU A 335 -27.50 5.71 -1.58
C GLU A 335 -26.50 6.69 -0.92
N PRO A 336 -25.23 6.74 -1.39
CA PRO A 336 -24.28 7.79 -1.04
C PRO A 336 -24.73 9.17 -1.55
N ILE A 337 -24.24 10.23 -0.89
CA ILE A 337 -24.47 11.62 -1.28
C ILE A 337 -23.91 11.92 -2.68
N CYS A 338 -24.68 12.59 -3.54
CA CYS A 338 -24.17 13.12 -4.80
C CYS A 338 -23.14 14.22 -4.53
N PHE A 339 -22.03 14.27 -5.26
CA PHE A 339 -21.02 15.31 -5.08
C PHE A 339 -20.48 15.90 -6.39
N THR A 340 -20.70 15.23 -7.53
CA THR A 340 -20.45 15.79 -8.87
C THR A 340 -21.72 16.39 -9.46
N ASP A 341 -21.58 17.35 -10.36
CA ASP A 341 -22.71 18.07 -10.95
C ASP A 341 -23.54 17.15 -11.85
N GLU A 342 -22.88 16.29 -12.62
CA GLU A 342 -23.52 15.30 -13.50
C GLU A 342 -24.41 14.34 -12.70
N ASP A 343 -23.86 13.78 -11.62
CA ASP A 343 -24.54 12.84 -10.73
C ASP A 343 -25.73 13.51 -10.02
N ALA A 344 -25.56 14.77 -9.60
CA ALA A 344 -26.62 15.55 -8.97
C ALA A 344 -27.75 15.93 -9.94
N LEU A 345 -27.43 16.25 -11.19
CA LEU A 345 -28.44 16.59 -12.20
C LEU A 345 -29.26 15.38 -12.63
N ASP A 346 -28.64 14.20 -12.68
CA ASP A 346 -29.32 12.95 -13.02
C ASP A 346 -30.13 12.41 -11.83
N ARG A 347 -29.45 12.07 -10.72
CA ARG A 347 -30.08 11.36 -9.60
C ARG A 347 -31.04 12.22 -8.80
N LEU A 348 -30.87 13.54 -8.78
CA LEU A 348 -31.75 14.45 -8.04
C LEU A 348 -32.86 15.04 -8.92
N ALA A 349 -32.93 14.71 -10.21
CA ALA A 349 -33.94 15.24 -11.15
C ALA A 349 -35.40 15.07 -10.67
N HIS A 350 -35.68 13.97 -9.98
CA HIS A 350 -37.00 13.65 -9.45
C HIS A 350 -37.19 14.09 -7.98
N LEU A 351 -36.15 14.66 -7.36
CA LEU A 351 -36.13 15.09 -5.96
C LEU A 351 -36.17 16.62 -5.84
N ALA A 352 -35.38 17.32 -6.64
CA ALA A 352 -35.23 18.78 -6.62
C ALA A 352 -36.03 19.47 -7.73
N ASP A 353 -36.46 20.69 -7.44
CA ASP A 353 -37.10 21.63 -8.37
C ASP A 353 -36.08 22.63 -8.95
N GLY A 354 -34.88 22.74 -8.35
CA GLY A 354 -33.77 23.55 -8.84
C GLY A 354 -32.42 23.15 -8.22
N TRP A 355 -31.33 23.54 -8.84
CA TRP A 355 -29.95 23.23 -8.43
C TRP A 355 -29.13 24.51 -8.28
N LEU A 356 -28.62 24.77 -7.08
CA LEU A 356 -27.61 25.79 -6.81
C LEU A 356 -26.23 25.13 -6.74
N MET A 357 -25.43 25.35 -7.77
CA MET A 357 -24.16 24.65 -8.02
C MET A 357 -22.98 25.63 -8.06
N HIS A 358 -21.77 25.07 -8.15
CA HIS A 358 -20.55 25.82 -8.40
C HIS A 358 -19.46 24.98 -9.04
N ASN A 359 -18.54 25.65 -9.76
CA ASN A 359 -17.47 24.99 -10.51
C ASN A 359 -16.26 24.54 -9.68
N ARG A 360 -16.22 24.76 -8.35
CA ARG A 360 -15.23 24.06 -7.50
C ARG A 360 -15.60 22.59 -7.34
N ALA A 361 -14.74 21.69 -7.81
CA ALA A 361 -14.90 20.25 -7.63
C ALA A 361 -14.90 19.85 -6.14
N ILE A 362 -15.52 18.72 -5.84
CA ILE A 362 -15.46 18.03 -4.54
C ILE A 362 -14.74 16.71 -4.81
N LEU A 363 -13.62 16.46 -4.15
CA LEU A 363 -12.80 15.27 -4.36
C LEU A 363 -13.20 14.13 -3.44
N VAL A 364 -13.50 14.47 -2.18
CA VAL A 364 -13.90 13.49 -1.17
C VAL A 364 -15.32 13.80 -0.73
N PRO A 365 -16.32 12.95 -1.05
CA PRO A 365 -17.66 13.14 -0.53
C PRO A 365 -17.65 12.97 0.99
N CYS A 366 -18.31 13.88 1.70
CA CYS A 366 -18.28 13.94 3.16
C CYS A 366 -19.62 14.44 3.70
N ASP A 367 -20.41 13.51 4.26
CA ASP A 367 -21.67 13.79 4.94
C ASP A 367 -21.47 14.72 6.16
N ASP A 368 -22.51 15.44 6.56
CA ASP A 368 -22.52 16.15 7.84
C ASP A 368 -22.42 15.20 9.02
N SER A 369 -21.56 15.53 9.97
CA SER A 369 -21.46 14.83 11.25
C SER A 369 -22.72 15.06 12.09
N VAL A 370 -23.11 14.05 12.87
CA VAL A 370 -24.25 14.11 13.80
C VAL A 370 -23.76 13.70 15.18
N VAL A 371 -24.05 14.52 16.17
CA VAL A 371 -23.60 14.36 17.56
C VAL A 371 -24.74 14.58 18.53
N ARG A 372 -24.62 14.02 19.73
CA ARG A 372 -25.47 14.31 20.88
C ARG A 372 -24.58 14.63 22.07
N LEU A 373 -25.02 15.54 22.93
CA LEU A 373 -24.33 15.82 24.18
C LEU A 373 -24.93 14.95 25.29
N LEU A 374 -24.09 14.27 26.06
CA LEU A 374 -24.45 13.53 27.27
C LEU A 374 -23.50 13.94 28.38
N ASP A 375 -24.04 14.44 29.49
CA ASP A 375 -23.25 14.94 30.64
C ASP A 375 -22.14 15.93 30.24
N GLY A 376 -22.41 16.77 29.23
CA GLY A 376 -21.47 17.75 28.69
C GLY A 376 -20.41 17.18 27.73
N ALA A 377 -20.35 15.87 27.52
CA ALA A 377 -19.45 15.20 26.58
C ALA A 377 -20.11 14.96 25.22
N GLU A 378 -19.33 15.06 24.15
CA GLU A 378 -19.79 14.78 22.80
C GLU A 378 -19.86 13.27 22.53
N LEU A 379 -21.05 12.78 22.19
CA LEU A 379 -21.28 11.44 21.69
C LEU A 379 -21.52 11.48 20.16
N PRO A 380 -20.54 11.08 19.34
CA PRO A 380 -20.71 11.04 17.89
C PRO A 380 -21.66 9.91 17.47
N ILE A 381 -22.77 10.27 16.84
CA ILE A 381 -23.70 9.32 16.19
C ILE A 381 -23.25 9.03 14.75
N ARG A 382 -22.64 10.04 14.11
CA ARG A 382 -22.03 9.98 12.79
C ARG A 382 -20.79 10.86 12.79
N ARG A 383 -19.61 10.25 12.65
CA ARG A 383 -18.32 10.96 12.48
C ARG A 383 -18.01 11.11 11.00
N SER A 384 -17.96 12.35 10.51
CA SER A 384 -17.76 12.66 9.09
C SER A 384 -17.18 14.08 8.96
N ARG A 385 -17.84 15.03 8.27
CA ARG A 385 -17.35 16.41 8.07
C ARG A 385 -16.99 17.09 9.38
N GLY A 386 -15.85 17.78 9.39
CA GLY A 386 -15.31 18.47 10.57
C GLY A 386 -14.50 17.59 11.52
N TYR A 387 -14.60 16.26 11.39
CA TYR A 387 -13.89 15.30 12.24
C TYR A 387 -12.97 14.41 11.40
N ALA A 388 -13.47 13.80 10.32
CA ALA A 388 -12.62 13.09 9.37
C ALA A 388 -11.72 14.09 8.62
N PRO A 389 -10.42 13.80 8.42
CA PRO A 389 -9.74 12.51 8.64
C PRO A 389 -8.91 12.47 9.93
N LEU A 390 -9.25 13.25 10.97
CA LEU A 390 -8.47 13.27 12.21
C LEU A 390 -8.40 11.85 12.82
N PRO A 391 -7.22 11.40 13.25
CA PRO A 391 -7.07 10.09 13.86
C PRO A 391 -7.69 10.02 15.26
N VAL A 392 -7.83 8.81 15.75
CA VAL A 392 -8.09 8.49 17.16
C VAL A 392 -6.85 7.82 17.72
N ALA A 393 -6.41 8.26 18.89
CA ALA A 393 -5.32 7.60 19.60
C ALA A 393 -5.79 6.22 20.09
N LEU A 394 -4.98 5.20 19.83
CA LEU A 394 -5.18 3.84 20.30
C LEU A 394 -4.45 3.64 21.62
N PRO A 395 -5.02 2.85 22.55
CA PRO A 395 -4.38 2.57 23.83
C PRO A 395 -3.13 1.68 23.69
N LEU A 396 -2.95 1.04 22.53
CA LEU A 396 -1.88 0.10 22.23
C LEU A 396 -1.44 0.29 20.77
N PRO A 397 -0.16 0.04 20.44
CA PRO A 397 0.30 0.05 19.06
C PRO A 397 -0.31 -1.13 18.28
N VAL A 398 -0.70 -0.89 17.02
CA VAL A 398 -1.19 -1.92 16.11
C VAL A 398 -0.37 -1.94 14.82
N PRO A 399 -0.19 -3.09 14.15
CA PRO A 399 0.37 -3.13 12.80
C PRO A 399 -0.57 -2.41 11.79
N PRO A 400 -0.10 -2.06 10.59
CA PRO A 400 -0.97 -1.55 9.52
C PRO A 400 -2.20 -2.47 9.33
N THR A 401 -3.37 -1.96 9.71
CA THR A 401 -4.62 -2.73 9.82
C THR A 401 -5.75 -1.99 9.13
N LEU A 402 -6.47 -2.67 8.25
CA LEU A 402 -7.75 -2.20 7.72
C LEU A 402 -8.90 -2.84 8.51
N ALA A 403 -9.63 -2.03 9.26
CA ALA A 403 -10.89 -2.43 9.89
C ALA A 403 -12.05 -2.01 8.98
N VAL A 404 -12.75 -3.00 8.42
CA VAL A 404 -13.83 -2.76 7.44
C VAL A 404 -15.17 -2.32 8.03
N GLY A 405 -15.25 -2.27 9.37
CA GLY A 405 -16.42 -1.84 10.12
C GLY A 405 -17.63 -2.77 10.00
N ALA A 406 -18.80 -2.26 10.39
CA ALA A 406 -20.08 -2.97 10.36
C ALA A 406 -20.85 -2.66 9.07
N ASP A 407 -21.86 -3.45 8.70
CA ASP A 407 -22.69 -3.14 7.52
C ASP A 407 -23.52 -1.85 7.70
N LEU A 408 -24.22 -1.72 8.83
CA LEU A 408 -25.08 -0.57 9.10
C LEU A 408 -24.27 0.61 9.65
N LYS A 409 -24.47 1.78 9.03
CA LYS A 409 -23.77 3.04 9.37
C LYS A 409 -22.25 2.90 9.33
N ASN A 410 -21.73 2.20 8.31
CA ASN A 410 -20.34 1.82 8.23
C ASN A 410 -19.36 3.00 8.25
N THR A 411 -18.22 2.77 8.86
CA THR A 411 -17.01 3.59 8.80
C THR A 411 -15.83 2.64 8.71
N LEU A 412 -14.96 2.85 7.71
CA LEU A 412 -13.71 2.11 7.60
C LEU A 412 -12.68 2.77 8.51
N ALA A 413 -11.78 2.01 9.08
CA ALA A 413 -10.62 2.57 9.75
C ALA A 413 -9.35 1.94 9.19
N VAL A 414 -8.35 2.77 8.93
CA VAL A 414 -6.98 2.29 8.79
C VAL A 414 -6.27 2.63 10.09
N ALA A 415 -5.57 1.67 10.67
CA ALA A 415 -4.85 1.86 11.91
C ALA A 415 -3.40 1.45 11.76
N GLU A 416 -2.51 2.18 12.41
CA GLU A 416 -1.08 1.90 12.43
C GLU A 416 -0.43 2.59 13.64
N PHE A 417 0.49 1.89 14.29
CA PHE A 417 1.07 2.30 15.56
C PHE A 417 -0.03 2.72 16.53
N LYS A 418 0.04 3.94 17.08
CA LYS A 418 -0.86 4.45 18.11
C LYS A 418 -2.09 5.16 17.55
N TYR A 419 -2.41 5.04 16.26
CA TYR A 419 -3.49 5.80 15.64
C TYR A 419 -4.41 4.95 14.78
N ALA A 420 -5.69 5.31 14.78
CA ALA A 420 -6.70 4.85 13.83
C ALA A 420 -7.33 6.03 13.10
N TRP A 421 -7.22 6.06 11.78
CA TRP A 421 -7.86 7.02 10.88
C TRP A 421 -9.21 6.47 10.43
N LEU A 422 -10.28 7.05 10.96
CA LEU A 422 -11.63 6.71 10.55
C LEU A 422 -12.01 7.46 9.29
N SER A 423 -12.57 6.75 8.31
CA SER A 423 -13.17 7.34 7.12
C SER A 423 -14.34 8.26 7.49
N GLN A 424 -14.77 9.07 6.53
CA GLN A 424 -16.09 9.67 6.60
C GLN A 424 -17.18 8.59 6.65
N HIS A 425 -18.40 8.98 7.03
CA HIS A 425 -19.54 8.08 7.05
C HIS A 425 -19.83 7.50 5.66
N SER A 426 -19.98 6.18 5.57
CA SER A 426 -20.39 5.48 4.34
C SER A 426 -21.82 4.95 4.48
N ALA A 427 -22.62 5.11 3.42
CA ALA A 427 -24.00 4.63 3.37
C ALA A 427 -24.06 3.09 3.51
N PRO A 428 -25.15 2.52 4.08
CA PRO A 428 -25.27 1.07 4.31
C PRO A 428 -25.25 0.26 3.00
N ARG A 429 -24.66 -0.95 3.02
CA ARG A 429 -24.63 -1.85 1.85
C ARG A 429 -25.96 -2.62 1.73
N LYS A 430 -27.06 -1.92 1.43
CA LYS A 430 -28.34 -2.63 1.19
C LYS A 430 -28.33 -3.35 -0.17
N CYS A 431 -28.75 -4.62 -0.14
CA CYS A 431 -28.83 -5.61 -1.22
C CYS A 431 -29.68 -5.20 -2.44
N SER A 432 -29.19 -4.30 -3.28
CA SER A 432 -29.53 -4.32 -4.70
C SER A 432 -28.22 -4.40 -5.52
N PRO A 433 -28.15 -5.22 -6.58
CA PRO A 433 -26.92 -5.39 -7.36
C PRO A 433 -26.32 -4.07 -7.86
N GLY A 434 -27.17 -3.10 -8.21
CA GLY A 434 -26.73 -1.78 -8.69
C GLY A 434 -26.23 -0.82 -7.61
N SER A 435 -26.74 -0.91 -6.37
CA SER A 435 -26.31 -0.04 -5.25
C SER A 435 -25.01 -0.51 -4.59
N ALA A 436 -24.75 -1.83 -4.60
CA ALA A 436 -23.52 -2.41 -4.08
C ALA A 436 -22.30 -2.16 -5.00
N LEU A 437 -22.50 -2.25 -6.32
CA LEU A 437 -21.44 -1.95 -7.31
C LEU A 437 -20.99 -0.49 -7.25
N ARG A 438 -21.91 0.48 -7.16
CA ARG A 438 -21.58 1.91 -7.11
C ARG A 438 -21.01 2.37 -5.76
N ALA A 439 -21.37 1.70 -4.66
CA ALA A 439 -20.73 1.93 -3.37
C ALA A 439 -19.25 1.48 -3.38
N ASN A 440 -18.91 0.47 -4.18
CA ASN A 440 -17.54 0.01 -4.38
C ASN A 440 -16.73 0.89 -5.34
N GLU A 441 -17.33 1.46 -6.38
CA GLU A 441 -16.66 2.39 -7.32
C GLU A 441 -16.28 3.75 -6.68
N ALA A 442 -16.92 4.13 -5.57
CA ALA A 442 -16.59 5.32 -4.80
C ALA A 442 -15.34 5.18 -3.91
N TRP A 443 -14.50 4.15 -4.10
CA TRP A 443 -13.35 3.84 -3.24
C TRP A 443 -12.14 3.27 -4.04
N PRO A 444 -10.86 3.69 -3.81
CA PRO A 444 -10.32 4.78 -2.96
C PRO A 444 -9.75 5.99 -3.75
N HIS A 445 -9.97 7.19 -3.19
CA HIS A 445 -9.32 8.46 -3.60
C HIS A 445 -7.85 8.55 -3.07
N PRO A 446 -6.91 9.24 -3.77
CA PRO A 446 -5.49 9.34 -3.41
C PRO A 446 -5.13 9.81 -1.99
N VAL A 447 -6.00 10.53 -1.27
CA VAL A 447 -5.77 10.90 0.15
C VAL A 447 -5.96 9.71 1.10
N TRP A 448 -6.74 8.71 0.67
CA TRP A 448 -6.88 7.39 1.30
C TRP A 448 -6.08 6.31 0.58
N LYS A 449 -5.17 6.69 -0.35
CA LYS A 449 -4.01 5.83 -0.62
C LYS A 449 -3.14 5.86 0.62
N VAL A 450 -3.60 5.13 1.63
CA VAL A 450 -2.72 4.21 2.30
C VAL A 450 -2.19 3.37 1.13
N ARG A 451 -1.02 3.74 0.60
CA ARG A 451 -0.05 2.69 0.35
C ARG A 451 0.07 2.07 1.72
N ILE A 452 -0.76 1.05 1.97
CA ILE A 452 -0.33 -0.01 2.85
C ILE A 452 0.98 -0.33 2.16
N GLU A 453 2.10 -0.05 2.82
CA GLU A 453 3.30 -0.80 2.49
C GLU A 453 2.89 -2.23 2.77
N MET A 454 2.22 -2.83 1.80
CA MET A 454 2.31 -4.22 1.47
C MET A 454 3.54 -4.22 0.55
N PRO A 455 4.76 -4.26 1.11
CA PRO A 455 5.86 -4.81 0.36
C PRO A 455 5.61 -6.31 0.14
N LEU A 456 4.49 -6.90 0.59
CA LEU A 456 4.02 -8.15 0.02
C LEU A 456 3.31 -7.88 -1.30
N THR A 457 3.70 -8.60 -2.33
CA THR A 457 3.19 -8.50 -3.69
C THR A 457 2.61 -9.85 -4.11
N PRO A 458 1.41 -10.23 -3.61
CA PRO A 458 0.83 -11.51 -3.95
C PRO A 458 0.40 -11.52 -5.42
N VAL A 459 1.14 -12.25 -6.26
CA VAL A 459 0.84 -12.51 -7.67
C VAL A 459 0.65 -14.01 -7.85
N LEU A 460 1.67 -14.81 -7.58
CA LEU A 460 1.62 -16.28 -7.66
C LEU A 460 0.84 -16.88 -6.49
N THR A 461 0.86 -16.21 -5.34
CA THR A 461 0.20 -16.63 -4.10
C THR A 461 -1.20 -16.06 -3.90
N ARG A 462 -1.65 -15.19 -4.82
CA ARG A 462 -2.88 -14.37 -4.69
C ARG A 462 -4.14 -15.12 -4.26
N TYR A 463 -4.25 -16.41 -4.59
CA TYR A 463 -5.43 -17.23 -4.33
C TYR A 463 -5.08 -18.62 -3.76
N TRP A 464 -3.92 -18.76 -3.10
CA TRP A 464 -3.52 -20.02 -2.46
C TRP A 464 -4.48 -20.48 -1.35
N ASP A 465 -5.17 -19.53 -0.71
CA ASP A 465 -6.13 -19.74 0.37
C ASP A 465 -7.55 -20.09 -0.12
N GLN A 466 -7.81 -20.02 -1.43
CA GLN A 466 -9.09 -20.43 -2.00
C GLN A 466 -9.31 -21.94 -1.83
N PRO A 467 -10.55 -22.38 -1.56
CA PRO A 467 -10.91 -23.79 -1.65
C PRO A 467 -10.58 -24.33 -3.04
N GLU A 468 -9.90 -25.47 -3.10
CA GLU A 468 -9.55 -26.13 -4.37
C GLU A 468 -8.78 -25.22 -5.34
N SER A 469 -7.85 -24.41 -4.80
CA SER A 469 -6.98 -23.48 -5.54
C SER A 469 -6.23 -24.12 -6.71
N TRP A 470 -6.01 -25.44 -6.66
CA TRP A 470 -5.25 -26.19 -7.64
C TRP A 470 -6.01 -26.57 -8.92
N THR A 471 -7.32 -26.36 -8.98
CA THR A 471 -8.17 -26.83 -10.09
C THR A 471 -8.17 -25.85 -11.27
N LEU A 472 -8.42 -26.37 -12.47
CA LEU A 472 -8.60 -25.55 -13.67
C LEU A 472 -9.70 -24.50 -13.52
N SER A 473 -10.82 -24.86 -12.87
CA SER A 473 -11.95 -23.94 -12.67
C SER A 473 -11.55 -22.71 -11.84
N THR A 474 -10.84 -22.93 -10.73
CA THR A 474 -10.36 -21.83 -9.89
C THR A 474 -9.31 -21.00 -10.62
N TYR A 475 -8.47 -21.63 -11.45
CA TYR A 475 -7.50 -20.89 -12.26
C TYR A 475 -8.18 -19.99 -13.30
N HIS A 476 -9.19 -20.48 -14.02
CA HIS A 476 -9.98 -19.67 -14.96
C HIS A 476 -10.68 -18.48 -14.30
N SER A 477 -11.20 -18.63 -13.08
CA SER A 477 -11.84 -17.51 -12.38
C SER A 477 -10.87 -16.41 -11.96
N HIS A 478 -9.55 -16.66 -12.06
CA HIS A 478 -8.47 -15.73 -11.74
C HIS A 478 -7.56 -15.47 -12.95
N ASP A 479 -8.16 -15.28 -14.12
CA ASP A 479 -7.51 -14.91 -15.37
C ASP A 479 -6.62 -15.99 -16.01
N GLY A 480 -6.70 -17.24 -15.52
CA GLY A 480 -5.91 -18.35 -16.00
C GLY A 480 -6.09 -18.64 -17.51
N TYR A 481 -4.99 -18.98 -18.18
CA TYR A 481 -4.89 -19.24 -19.62
C TYR A 481 -5.17 -18.04 -20.55
N GLN A 482 -5.47 -16.85 -20.02
CA GLN A 482 -5.56 -15.64 -20.85
C GLN A 482 -4.19 -15.18 -21.35
N ALA A 483 -3.12 -15.37 -20.56
CA ALA A 483 -1.78 -15.02 -20.99
C ALA A 483 -1.30 -15.93 -22.12
N LEU A 484 -1.69 -17.21 -22.09
CA LEU A 484 -1.45 -18.15 -23.18
C LEU A 484 -2.12 -17.70 -24.48
N GLN A 485 -3.40 -17.31 -24.43
CA GLN A 485 -4.11 -16.79 -25.61
C GLN A 485 -3.39 -15.58 -26.20
N LYS A 486 -2.93 -14.66 -25.34
CA LYS A 486 -2.16 -13.49 -25.75
C LYS A 486 -0.80 -13.87 -26.35
N ALA A 487 -0.07 -14.80 -25.73
CA ALA A 487 1.24 -15.26 -26.19
C ALA A 487 1.17 -15.94 -27.56
N LEU A 488 0.14 -16.78 -27.79
CA LEU A 488 -0.04 -17.46 -29.08
C LEU A 488 -0.47 -16.52 -30.23
N ALA A 489 -0.91 -15.31 -29.90
CA ALA A 489 -1.19 -14.25 -30.87
C ALA A 489 0.03 -13.37 -31.18
N MET A 490 1.13 -13.55 -30.45
CA MET A 490 2.41 -12.88 -30.68
C MET A 490 3.34 -13.80 -31.48
N GLU A 491 4.28 -13.23 -32.22
CA GLU A 491 5.36 -14.05 -32.78
C GLU A 491 6.27 -14.55 -31.64
N PRO A 492 6.84 -15.77 -31.73
CA PRO A 492 7.62 -16.33 -30.62
C PRO A 492 8.82 -15.46 -30.20
N ASP A 493 9.44 -14.74 -31.13
CA ASP A 493 10.54 -13.80 -30.83
C ASP A 493 10.06 -12.57 -30.05
N GLU A 494 8.83 -12.11 -30.27
CA GLU A 494 8.23 -11.03 -29.48
C GLU A 494 7.99 -11.48 -28.04
N VAL A 495 7.64 -12.76 -27.82
CA VAL A 495 7.53 -13.34 -26.48
C VAL A 495 8.90 -13.36 -25.78
N ILE A 496 9.97 -13.79 -26.48
CA ILE A 496 11.35 -13.75 -25.96
C ILE A 496 11.75 -12.31 -25.61
N GLN A 497 11.47 -11.35 -26.49
CA GLN A 497 11.81 -9.95 -26.29
C GLN A 497 11.05 -9.37 -25.09
N THR A 498 9.75 -9.65 -24.96
CA THR A 498 8.93 -9.22 -23.81
C THR A 498 9.50 -9.72 -22.48
N VAL A 499 9.87 -11.00 -22.41
CA VAL A 499 10.49 -11.57 -21.18
C VAL A 499 11.89 -11.00 -20.95
N THR A 500 12.64 -10.67 -22.01
CA THR A 500 13.95 -10.00 -21.90
C THR A 500 13.81 -8.59 -21.33
N ASP A 501 12.88 -7.80 -21.88
CA ASP A 501 12.64 -6.41 -21.47
C ASP A 501 12.04 -6.29 -20.07
N SER A 502 11.27 -7.30 -19.64
CA SER A 502 10.82 -7.41 -18.25
C SER A 502 11.98 -7.42 -17.24
N GLY A 503 13.17 -7.88 -17.65
CA GLY A 503 14.30 -8.06 -16.75
C GLY A 503 14.14 -9.26 -15.81
N LEU A 504 13.24 -10.21 -16.09
CA LEU A 504 13.04 -11.42 -15.29
C LEU A 504 14.34 -12.23 -15.17
N ARG A 505 14.86 -12.33 -13.95
CA ARG A 505 16.04 -13.15 -13.61
C ARG A 505 15.64 -14.52 -13.06
N GLY A 506 16.49 -15.52 -13.31
CA GLY A 506 16.30 -16.91 -12.90
C GLY A 506 16.15 -17.05 -11.38
N ARG A 507 15.13 -17.79 -10.95
CA ARG A 507 14.72 -17.88 -9.54
C ARG A 507 15.32 -19.08 -8.79
N GLY A 508 15.98 -20.00 -9.50
CA GLY A 508 16.65 -21.17 -8.93
C GLY A 508 18.10 -20.94 -8.46
N GLY A 509 18.48 -19.72 -8.09
CA GLY A 509 19.80 -19.43 -7.50
C GLY A 509 20.74 -18.57 -8.33
N ALA A 510 20.91 -18.88 -9.62
CA ALA A 510 21.94 -18.24 -10.46
C ALA A 510 21.61 -16.79 -10.90
N GLY A 511 20.34 -16.39 -10.90
CA GLY A 511 19.94 -15.03 -11.28
C GLY A 511 20.24 -14.64 -12.74
N PHE A 512 20.39 -15.57 -13.67
CA PHE A 512 20.62 -15.25 -15.09
C PHE A 512 19.33 -14.75 -15.78
N GLY A 513 19.42 -13.84 -16.76
CA GLY A 513 18.26 -13.30 -17.46
C GLY A 513 17.49 -14.37 -18.24
N THR A 514 16.20 -14.55 -17.94
CA THR A 514 15.39 -15.66 -18.49
C THR A 514 15.18 -15.52 -20.00
N GLY A 515 14.77 -14.34 -20.48
CA GLY A 515 14.58 -14.09 -21.91
C GLY A 515 15.88 -14.19 -22.71
N MET A 516 17.00 -13.71 -22.14
CA MET A 516 18.33 -13.88 -22.74
C MET A 516 18.71 -15.37 -22.86
N LYS A 517 18.38 -16.19 -21.86
CA LYS A 517 18.61 -17.64 -21.91
C LYS A 517 17.83 -18.30 -23.04
N TRP A 518 16.61 -17.85 -23.31
CA TRP A 518 15.77 -18.34 -24.40
C TRP A 518 16.33 -17.95 -25.77
N GLY A 519 16.85 -16.73 -25.89
CA GLY A 519 17.49 -16.22 -27.12
C GLY A 519 18.75 -16.99 -27.55
N PHE A 520 19.33 -17.84 -26.68
CA PHE A 520 20.46 -18.70 -27.05
C PHE A 520 20.06 -19.96 -27.82
N ILE A 521 18.76 -20.30 -27.90
CA ILE A 521 18.30 -21.44 -28.68
C ILE A 521 18.42 -21.11 -30.18
N PRO A 522 19.23 -21.89 -30.94
CA PRO A 522 19.47 -21.61 -32.34
C PRO A 522 18.20 -21.83 -33.17
N GLN A 523 17.95 -20.96 -34.15
CA GLN A 523 16.79 -21.02 -35.04
C GLN A 523 17.22 -21.30 -36.49
N GLY A 524 16.39 -22.00 -37.26
CA GLY A 524 16.59 -22.29 -38.69
C GLY A 524 16.77 -23.77 -39.05
N ASP A 525 16.99 -24.06 -40.33
CA ASP A 525 16.83 -25.43 -40.87
C ASP A 525 18.13 -26.25 -40.96
N LYS A 526 19.21 -25.83 -40.31
CA LYS A 526 20.52 -26.51 -40.39
C LYS A 526 21.21 -26.67 -39.04
N GLY A 527 22.01 -27.72 -38.92
CA GLY A 527 22.84 -27.95 -37.73
C GLY A 527 21.99 -28.15 -36.46
N PRO A 528 22.44 -27.65 -35.29
CA PRO A 528 21.67 -27.73 -34.04
C PRO A 528 20.26 -27.14 -34.15
N ALA A 529 20.05 -26.11 -34.97
CA ALA A 529 18.75 -25.46 -35.15
C ALA A 529 17.69 -26.35 -35.82
N ALA A 530 18.12 -27.33 -36.62
CA ALA A 530 17.23 -28.28 -37.29
C ALA A 530 16.73 -29.41 -36.37
N LYS A 531 17.26 -29.49 -35.14
CA LYS A 531 16.89 -30.52 -34.18
C LYS A 531 15.64 -30.10 -33.40
N PRO A 532 14.89 -31.05 -32.82
CA PRO A 532 13.81 -30.72 -31.89
C PRO A 532 14.33 -29.87 -30.72
N HIS A 533 13.54 -28.90 -30.26
CA HIS A 533 13.86 -28.13 -29.06
C HIS A 533 13.14 -28.68 -27.84
N TYR A 534 13.76 -28.57 -26.67
CA TYR A 534 13.18 -29.03 -25.42
C TYR A 534 13.17 -27.93 -24.36
N LEU A 535 12.06 -27.81 -23.66
CA LEU A 535 11.97 -27.11 -22.39
C LEU A 535 12.07 -28.11 -21.24
N VAL A 536 12.92 -27.85 -20.25
CA VAL A 536 12.96 -28.60 -19.01
C VAL A 536 12.74 -27.65 -17.84
N VAL A 537 11.64 -27.83 -17.12
CA VAL A 537 11.35 -27.14 -15.87
C VAL A 537 11.99 -27.94 -14.74
N ASN A 538 12.93 -27.31 -14.05
CA ASN A 538 13.61 -27.86 -12.89
C ASN A 538 12.76 -27.62 -11.63
N ALA A 539 12.12 -28.68 -11.15
CA ALA A 539 11.33 -28.77 -9.93
C ALA A 539 12.00 -29.67 -8.87
N ASP A 540 13.31 -29.88 -8.95
CA ASP A 540 14.10 -30.53 -7.90
C ASP A 540 14.44 -29.54 -6.78
N GLU A 541 13.44 -29.21 -5.96
CA GLU A 541 13.59 -28.33 -4.79
C GLU A 541 14.22 -29.13 -3.63
N SER A 542 15.55 -29.12 -3.58
CA SER A 542 16.33 -29.97 -2.66
C SER A 542 17.34 -29.25 -1.77
N GLU A 543 17.56 -27.95 -1.98
CA GLU A 543 18.45 -27.17 -1.11
C GLU A 543 17.80 -26.90 0.27
N PRO A 544 18.53 -27.07 1.39
CA PRO A 544 17.99 -26.78 2.70
C PRO A 544 17.54 -25.32 2.86
N GLY A 545 16.34 -25.14 3.41
CA GLY A 545 15.67 -23.84 3.57
C GLY A 545 14.79 -23.43 2.39
N THR A 546 15.02 -23.99 1.20
CA THR A 546 14.21 -23.69 0.00
C THR A 546 12.92 -24.48 0.03
N CYS A 547 11.78 -23.80 0.10
CA CYS A 547 10.47 -24.43 0.21
C CYS A 547 9.35 -23.58 -0.41
N LYS A 548 9.61 -23.00 -1.58
CA LYS A 548 8.72 -22.06 -2.29
C LYS A 548 8.02 -22.68 -3.50
N ASP A 549 8.70 -23.57 -4.22
CA ASP A 549 8.22 -24.12 -5.49
C ASP A 549 7.28 -25.30 -5.26
N ILE A 550 7.55 -26.15 -4.26
CA ILE A 550 6.65 -27.26 -3.89
C ILE A 550 5.27 -26.72 -3.46
N PRO A 551 5.14 -25.73 -2.55
CA PRO A 551 3.85 -25.13 -2.23
C PRO A 551 3.15 -24.51 -3.45
N LEU A 552 3.89 -23.88 -4.36
CA LEU A 552 3.33 -23.34 -5.61
C LEU A 552 2.71 -24.46 -6.47
N MET A 553 3.40 -25.57 -6.65
CA MET A 553 2.88 -26.71 -7.43
C MET A 553 1.72 -27.42 -6.72
N LEU A 554 1.64 -27.34 -5.39
CA LEU A 554 0.53 -27.88 -4.62
C LEU A 554 -0.73 -27.00 -4.71
N ALA A 555 -0.54 -25.68 -4.65
CA ALA A 555 -1.63 -24.71 -4.57
C ALA A 555 -2.12 -24.28 -5.96
N THR A 556 -1.23 -24.02 -6.92
CA THR A 556 -1.59 -23.40 -8.21
C THR A 556 -0.85 -24.00 -9.41
N PRO A 557 -0.86 -25.34 -9.62
CA PRO A 557 -0.10 -26.01 -10.67
C PRO A 557 -0.38 -25.49 -12.11
N HIS A 558 -1.59 -24.99 -12.39
CA HIS A 558 -1.92 -24.47 -13.72
C HIS A 558 -1.12 -23.23 -14.13
N VAL A 559 -0.66 -22.39 -13.19
CA VAL A 559 0.20 -21.23 -13.52
C VAL A 559 1.55 -21.68 -14.08
N LEU A 560 2.09 -22.79 -13.53
CA LEU A 560 3.32 -23.39 -14.02
C LEU A 560 3.11 -24.01 -15.41
N ILE A 561 1.99 -24.71 -15.61
CA ILE A 561 1.67 -25.35 -16.89
C ILE A 561 1.47 -24.28 -17.97
N GLU A 562 0.72 -23.21 -17.70
CA GLU A 562 0.57 -22.09 -18.63
C GLU A 562 1.92 -21.47 -18.98
N GLY A 563 2.76 -21.20 -17.98
CA GLY A 563 4.11 -20.68 -18.21
C GLY A 563 4.98 -21.62 -19.04
N ALA A 564 4.86 -22.93 -18.83
CA ALA A 564 5.60 -23.93 -19.60
C ALA A 564 5.16 -23.95 -21.07
N ILE A 565 3.86 -23.80 -21.35
CA ILE A 565 3.35 -23.71 -22.72
C ILE A 565 3.90 -22.45 -23.41
N ILE A 566 3.82 -21.30 -22.74
CA ILE A 566 4.32 -20.02 -23.30
C ILE A 566 5.82 -20.08 -23.56
N ALA A 567 6.61 -20.61 -22.61
CA ALA A 567 8.05 -20.74 -22.76
C ALA A 567 8.43 -21.73 -23.88
N ALA A 568 7.72 -22.86 -23.99
CA ALA A 568 7.93 -23.83 -25.06
C ALA A 568 7.59 -23.23 -26.44
N TYR A 569 6.50 -22.47 -26.53
CA TYR A 569 6.11 -21.75 -27.74
C TYR A 569 7.20 -20.76 -28.17
N ALA A 570 7.69 -19.94 -27.23
CA ALA A 570 8.73 -18.95 -27.48
C ALA A 570 10.01 -19.57 -28.09
N ILE A 571 10.42 -20.74 -27.59
CA ILE A 571 11.60 -21.46 -28.10
C ILE A 571 11.27 -22.47 -29.21
N ARG A 572 10.03 -22.54 -29.71
CA ARG A 572 9.55 -23.51 -30.71
C ARG A 572 9.80 -24.98 -30.32
N ALA A 573 9.68 -25.30 -29.03
CA ALA A 573 9.71 -26.68 -28.56
C ALA A 573 8.34 -27.33 -28.73
N SER A 574 8.31 -28.57 -29.22
CA SER A 574 7.08 -29.39 -29.29
C SER A 574 6.96 -30.37 -28.12
N ARG A 575 7.96 -30.41 -27.23
CA ARG A 575 7.95 -31.22 -26.01
C ARG A 575 8.60 -30.49 -24.85
N ALA A 576 7.95 -30.56 -23.69
CA ALA A 576 8.42 -30.00 -22.43
C ALA A 576 8.43 -31.07 -21.33
N PHE A 577 9.31 -30.89 -20.35
CA PHE A 577 9.46 -31.77 -19.19
C PHE A 577 9.37 -30.96 -17.90
N ILE A 578 8.69 -31.48 -16.89
CA ILE A 578 8.79 -31.01 -15.50
C ILE A 578 9.48 -32.12 -14.72
N TYR A 579 10.73 -31.89 -14.31
CA TYR A 579 11.50 -32.83 -13.49
C TYR A 579 11.32 -32.48 -12.01
N LEU A 580 10.48 -33.24 -11.32
CA LEU A 580 10.12 -33.06 -9.91
C LEU A 580 10.86 -34.08 -9.04
N ARG A 581 11.36 -33.69 -7.87
CA ARG A 581 11.98 -34.65 -6.94
C ARG A 581 11.00 -35.75 -6.48
N GLY A 582 11.52 -36.94 -6.17
CA GLY A 582 10.72 -38.14 -5.90
C GLY A 582 9.96 -38.14 -4.57
N GLU A 583 10.35 -37.28 -3.63
CA GLU A 583 9.86 -37.29 -2.25
C GLU A 583 8.54 -36.55 -2.06
N VAL A 584 8.07 -35.80 -3.06
CA VAL A 584 6.88 -34.94 -2.97
C VAL A 584 5.71 -35.48 -3.78
N ILE A 585 5.29 -36.70 -3.43
CA ILE A 585 4.17 -37.42 -4.06
C ILE A 585 2.89 -36.56 -4.18
N PRO A 586 2.49 -35.76 -3.17
CA PRO A 586 1.30 -34.90 -3.31
C PRO A 586 1.44 -33.86 -4.43
N ALA A 587 2.61 -33.26 -4.62
CA ALA A 587 2.86 -32.30 -5.70
C ALA A 587 2.86 -32.99 -7.06
N LEU A 588 3.42 -34.21 -7.15
CA LEU A 588 3.36 -35.03 -8.35
C LEU A 588 1.91 -35.30 -8.78
N ALA A 589 1.06 -35.73 -7.85
CA ALA A 589 -0.34 -36.01 -8.11
C ALA A 589 -1.11 -34.74 -8.55
N ARG A 590 -0.82 -33.59 -7.93
CA ARG A 590 -1.40 -32.29 -8.30
C ARG A 590 -1.03 -31.89 -9.73
N LEU A 591 0.25 -31.95 -10.08
CA LEU A 591 0.71 -31.64 -11.42
C LEU A 591 0.13 -32.58 -12.47
N GLN A 592 0.07 -33.89 -12.20
CA GLN A 592 -0.51 -34.87 -13.13
C GLN A 592 -1.99 -34.60 -13.38
N THR A 593 -2.73 -34.25 -12.31
CA THR A 593 -4.15 -33.88 -12.43
C THR A 593 -4.32 -32.61 -13.25
N ALA A 594 -3.58 -31.55 -12.93
CA ALA A 594 -3.66 -30.28 -13.64
C ALA A 594 -3.23 -30.40 -15.11
N ALA A 595 -2.22 -31.23 -15.42
CA ALA A 595 -1.84 -31.54 -16.79
C ALA A 595 -2.98 -32.26 -17.53
N ALA A 596 -3.60 -33.27 -16.92
CA ALA A 596 -4.74 -33.97 -17.51
C ALA A 596 -5.93 -33.02 -17.78
N GLU A 597 -6.23 -32.11 -16.85
CA GLU A 597 -7.23 -31.06 -17.03
C GLU A 597 -6.88 -30.12 -18.20
N ALA A 598 -5.61 -29.73 -18.32
CA ALA A 598 -5.13 -28.89 -19.42
C ALA A 598 -5.19 -29.60 -20.80
N TYR A 599 -4.88 -30.90 -20.86
CA TYR A 599 -5.10 -31.70 -22.07
C TYR A 599 -6.59 -31.79 -22.43
N ALA A 600 -7.46 -32.03 -21.45
CA ALA A 600 -8.91 -32.13 -21.68
C ALA A 600 -9.53 -30.79 -22.15
N ALA A 601 -9.00 -29.67 -21.68
CA ALA A 601 -9.44 -28.33 -22.08
C ALA A 601 -8.81 -27.83 -23.41
N GLY A 602 -7.90 -28.60 -24.02
CA GLY A 602 -7.25 -28.22 -25.28
C GLY A 602 -6.12 -27.19 -25.14
N TYR A 603 -5.55 -27.03 -23.94
CA TYR A 603 -4.36 -26.19 -23.69
C TYR A 603 -3.04 -26.95 -23.89
N LEU A 604 -3.09 -28.29 -23.91
CA LEU A 604 -1.97 -29.18 -24.22
C LEU A 604 -2.43 -30.23 -25.25
N GLY A 605 -1.49 -30.79 -26.01
CA GLY A 605 -1.78 -31.76 -27.07
C GLY A 605 -1.55 -31.16 -28.47
N THR A 606 -2.40 -31.56 -29.42
CA THR A 606 -2.29 -31.15 -30.83
C THR A 606 -3.18 -29.96 -31.14
N ASP A 607 -2.71 -29.05 -31.98
CA ASP A 607 -3.43 -27.87 -32.47
C ASP A 607 -4.02 -27.03 -31.33
N ILE A 608 -3.16 -26.65 -30.37
CA ILE A 608 -3.55 -25.92 -29.15
C ILE A 608 -4.31 -24.66 -29.55
N LEU A 609 -5.57 -24.57 -29.11
CA LEU A 609 -6.50 -23.46 -29.42
C LEU A 609 -6.63 -23.13 -30.93
N GLY A 610 -6.39 -24.09 -31.82
CA GLY A 610 -6.50 -23.89 -33.28
C GLY A 610 -5.32 -23.16 -33.93
N THR A 611 -4.17 -23.10 -33.26
CA THR A 611 -2.99 -22.33 -33.68
C THR A 611 -1.97 -23.12 -34.52
N LYS A 612 -2.21 -24.42 -34.74
CA LYS A 612 -1.29 -25.40 -35.35
C LYS A 612 0.00 -25.65 -34.56
N TYR A 613 0.08 -25.13 -33.34
CA TYR A 613 1.16 -25.41 -32.42
C TYR A 613 0.80 -26.62 -31.54
N ASP A 614 1.73 -27.58 -31.45
CA ASP A 614 1.58 -28.79 -30.66
C ASP A 614 2.55 -28.74 -29.48
N LEU A 615 2.10 -29.17 -28.30
CA LEU A 615 2.97 -29.35 -27.14
C LEU A 615 2.56 -30.57 -26.32
N ASP A 616 3.55 -31.45 -26.11
CA ASP A 616 3.48 -32.59 -25.21
C ASP A 616 4.25 -32.30 -23.91
N LEU A 617 3.61 -32.47 -22.76
CA LEU A 617 4.19 -32.19 -21.44
C LEU A 617 4.38 -33.48 -20.63
N VAL A 618 5.63 -33.77 -20.27
CA VAL A 618 5.99 -34.94 -19.48
C VAL A 618 6.33 -34.51 -18.04
N ILE A 619 5.60 -35.04 -17.07
CA ILE A 619 5.94 -34.88 -15.64
C ILE A 619 6.77 -36.10 -15.22
N HIS A 620 8.02 -35.86 -14.86
CA HIS A 620 9.00 -36.88 -14.48
C HIS A 620 9.34 -36.76 -13.00
N ALA A 621 9.17 -37.85 -12.24
CA ALA A 621 9.58 -37.93 -10.86
C ALA A 621 11.02 -38.46 -10.76
N GLY A 622 11.90 -37.69 -10.13
CA GLY A 622 13.26 -38.09 -9.77
C GLY A 622 13.30 -39.07 -8.59
N ALA A 623 14.50 -39.35 -8.11
CA ALA A 623 14.75 -40.37 -7.08
C ALA A 623 15.45 -39.85 -5.81
N GLY A 624 15.37 -38.54 -5.55
CA GLY A 624 15.84 -37.93 -4.31
C GLY A 624 17.34 -37.76 -4.20
N ALA A 625 17.90 -36.88 -5.04
CA ALA A 625 19.31 -36.51 -4.97
C ALA A 625 19.45 -35.03 -5.32
N TYR A 626 19.97 -34.21 -4.40
CA TYR A 626 20.11 -32.76 -4.54
C TYR A 626 20.94 -32.37 -5.76
N ILE A 627 21.97 -33.15 -6.11
CA ILE A 627 22.76 -32.88 -7.31
C ILE A 627 21.92 -32.89 -8.60
N CYS A 628 20.79 -33.61 -8.63
CA CYS A 628 19.89 -33.61 -9.77
C CYS A 628 19.13 -32.29 -9.96
N GLY A 629 19.23 -31.34 -9.02
CA GLY A 629 18.82 -29.95 -9.22
C GLY A 629 19.84 -29.11 -10.02
N GLU A 630 21.07 -29.59 -10.21
CA GLU A 630 22.04 -28.93 -11.10
C GLU A 630 21.62 -29.13 -12.56
N GLU A 631 21.59 -28.04 -13.34
CA GLU A 631 21.01 -27.99 -14.69
C GLU A 631 21.45 -29.15 -15.60
N THR A 632 22.73 -29.49 -15.63
CA THR A 632 23.25 -30.52 -16.54
C THR A 632 23.20 -31.93 -15.96
N ALA A 633 23.30 -32.07 -14.64
CA ALA A 633 23.08 -33.32 -13.93
C ALA A 633 21.62 -33.78 -14.03
N LEU A 634 20.68 -32.83 -13.97
CA LEU A 634 19.25 -33.05 -14.18
C LEU A 634 18.99 -33.72 -15.54
N LEU A 635 19.61 -33.19 -16.60
CA LEU A 635 19.47 -33.73 -17.96
C LEU A 635 20.01 -35.17 -18.05
N ASP A 636 21.13 -35.47 -17.42
CA ASP A 636 21.64 -36.85 -17.37
C ASP A 636 20.70 -37.78 -16.60
N SER A 637 20.16 -37.33 -15.46
CA SER A 637 19.17 -38.09 -14.69
C SER A 637 17.91 -38.39 -15.52
N LEU A 638 17.37 -37.37 -16.20
CA LEU A 638 16.20 -37.49 -17.07
C LEU A 638 16.44 -38.41 -18.28
N GLU A 639 17.69 -38.50 -18.77
CA GLU A 639 18.10 -39.44 -19.83
C GLU A 639 18.31 -40.88 -19.34
N GLY A 640 18.13 -41.16 -18.04
CA GLY A 640 18.38 -42.47 -17.44
C GLY A 640 19.87 -42.74 -17.18
N ARG A 641 20.71 -41.71 -17.18
CA ARG A 641 22.11 -41.78 -16.75
C ARG A 641 22.21 -41.42 -15.26
N ARG A 642 23.41 -41.57 -14.71
CA ARG A 642 23.72 -41.05 -13.36
C ARG A 642 23.65 -39.52 -13.40
N GLY A 643 22.98 -38.90 -12.42
CA GLY A 643 22.88 -37.44 -12.28
C GLY A 643 24.21 -36.78 -11.96
N GLN A 644 25.08 -36.67 -12.96
CA GLN A 644 26.40 -36.05 -12.87
C GLN A 644 26.46 -34.86 -13.82
N PRO A 645 27.00 -33.71 -13.40
CA PRO A 645 27.07 -32.54 -14.28
C PRO A 645 27.89 -32.81 -15.55
N ARG A 646 27.49 -32.21 -16.67
CA ARG A 646 28.14 -32.33 -17.99
C ARG A 646 29.23 -31.28 -18.19
N LEU A 647 30.22 -31.58 -19.03
CA LEU A 647 31.26 -30.61 -19.41
C LEU A 647 30.64 -29.49 -20.26
N ARG A 648 30.99 -28.25 -19.94
CA ARG A 648 30.63 -27.06 -20.71
C ARG A 648 31.91 -26.42 -21.24
N PRO A 649 32.02 -26.09 -22.54
CA PRO A 649 31.11 -26.41 -23.65
C PRO A 649 31.12 -27.91 -24.10
N PRO A 650 30.10 -28.38 -24.86
CA PRO A 650 28.96 -27.61 -25.40
C PRO A 650 27.91 -27.27 -24.33
N PHE A 651 27.26 -26.11 -24.48
CA PHE A 651 26.20 -25.67 -23.57
C PHE A 651 24.85 -26.34 -23.91
N PRO A 652 23.93 -26.49 -22.94
CA PRO A 652 22.61 -27.10 -23.17
C PRO A 652 21.80 -26.43 -24.29
N ALA A 653 21.95 -25.12 -24.48
CA ALA A 653 21.28 -24.38 -25.55
C ALA A 653 21.65 -24.88 -26.96
N VAL A 654 22.80 -25.53 -27.12
CA VAL A 654 23.25 -26.12 -28.41
C VAL A 654 23.07 -27.64 -28.40
N SER A 655 23.38 -28.30 -27.28
CA SER A 655 23.33 -29.75 -27.14
C SER A 655 23.05 -30.16 -25.70
N GLY A 656 21.78 -30.08 -25.31
CA GLY A 656 21.25 -30.48 -24.00
C GLY A 656 20.61 -31.87 -24.02
N LEU A 657 19.32 -31.94 -23.68
CA LEU A 657 18.55 -33.18 -23.60
C LEU A 657 18.56 -33.89 -24.95
N TYR A 658 18.91 -35.19 -24.96
CA TYR A 658 19.03 -36.01 -26.17
C TYR A 658 19.94 -35.38 -27.24
N ALA A 659 20.97 -34.65 -26.80
CA ALA A 659 21.88 -33.89 -27.67
C ALA A 659 21.17 -32.87 -28.58
N CYS A 660 20.06 -32.31 -28.12
CA CYS A 660 19.25 -31.30 -28.81
C CYS A 660 19.23 -29.96 -28.05
N PRO A 661 18.96 -28.82 -28.72
CA PRO A 661 18.83 -27.53 -28.05
C PRO A 661 17.82 -27.58 -26.89
N THR A 662 18.27 -27.26 -25.69
CA THR A 662 17.45 -27.35 -24.48
C THR A 662 17.63 -26.14 -23.60
N VAL A 663 16.53 -25.61 -23.08
CA VAL A 663 16.52 -24.63 -22.00
C VAL A 663 16.06 -25.31 -20.71
N VAL A 664 16.85 -25.14 -19.64
CA VAL A 664 16.42 -25.51 -18.28
C VAL A 664 16.07 -24.27 -17.49
N ASN A 665 14.87 -24.18 -16.92
CA ASN A 665 14.44 -23.06 -16.08
C ASN A 665 13.81 -23.55 -14.77
N ASN A 666 13.95 -22.77 -13.69
CA ASN A 666 13.29 -23.06 -12.41
C ASN A 666 11.77 -22.84 -12.48
N VAL A 667 11.02 -23.55 -11.64
CA VAL A 667 9.57 -23.46 -11.49
C VAL A 667 9.07 -22.02 -11.35
N GLU A 668 9.55 -21.26 -10.36
CA GLU A 668 9.08 -19.87 -10.12
C GLU A 668 9.40 -18.95 -11.31
N SER A 669 10.52 -19.17 -12.01
CA SER A 669 10.83 -18.41 -13.23
C SER A 669 9.78 -18.62 -14.31
N ILE A 670 9.39 -19.87 -14.56
CA ILE A 670 8.38 -20.19 -15.57
C ILE A 670 7.00 -19.72 -15.12
N ALA A 671 6.64 -19.92 -13.85
CA ALA A 671 5.38 -19.44 -13.27
C ALA A 671 5.25 -17.91 -13.28
N SER A 672 6.37 -17.17 -13.32
CA SER A 672 6.36 -15.70 -13.41
C SER A 672 6.05 -15.19 -14.83
N VAL A 673 6.11 -16.04 -15.87
CA VAL A 673 5.93 -15.63 -17.27
C VAL A 673 4.48 -15.25 -17.60
N PRO A 674 3.45 -16.05 -17.27
CA PRO A 674 2.05 -15.69 -17.58
C PRO A 674 1.65 -14.27 -17.11
N PRO A 675 1.88 -13.87 -15.84
CA PRO A 675 1.49 -12.53 -15.41
C PRO A 675 2.28 -11.40 -16.10
N ILE A 676 3.54 -11.64 -16.52
CA ILE A 676 4.32 -10.68 -17.32
C ILE A 676 3.68 -10.49 -18.70
N ILE A 677 3.32 -11.59 -19.38
CA ILE A 677 2.69 -11.51 -20.70
C ILE A 677 1.32 -10.82 -20.60
N LEU A 678 0.52 -11.17 -19.58
CA LEU A 678 -0.82 -10.60 -19.40
C LEU A 678 -0.76 -9.08 -19.15
N ASN A 679 0.04 -8.64 -18.18
CA ASN A 679 0.02 -7.27 -17.67
C ASN A 679 1.08 -6.34 -18.30
N GLY A 680 2.09 -6.88 -18.96
CA GLY A 680 3.14 -6.13 -19.66
C GLY A 680 4.41 -5.88 -18.84
N VAL A 681 5.44 -5.40 -19.55
CA VAL A 681 6.80 -5.14 -19.02
C VAL A 681 6.79 -4.07 -17.94
N ASP A 682 6.11 -2.94 -18.18
CA ASP A 682 6.07 -1.82 -17.23
C ASP A 682 5.42 -2.22 -15.91
N TRP A 683 4.40 -3.08 -15.96
CA TRP A 683 3.79 -3.64 -14.76
C TRP A 683 4.80 -4.44 -13.95
N PHE A 684 5.54 -5.36 -14.57
CA PHE A 684 6.53 -6.17 -13.85
C PHE A 684 7.68 -5.33 -13.27
N ARG A 685 8.16 -4.35 -14.04
CA ARG A 685 9.24 -3.44 -13.65
C ARG A 685 8.80 -2.37 -12.63
N SER A 686 7.50 -2.15 -12.46
CA SER A 686 6.98 -1.29 -11.39
C SER A 686 7.19 -1.87 -9.98
N MET A 687 7.58 -3.15 -9.91
CA MET A 687 7.93 -3.87 -8.70
C MET A 687 9.44 -4.15 -8.70
N GLY A 688 10.02 -4.28 -7.52
CA GLY A 688 11.44 -4.59 -7.37
C GLY A 688 12.35 -3.36 -7.44
N SER A 689 13.66 -3.57 -7.43
CA SER A 689 14.64 -2.50 -7.65
C SER A 689 14.95 -2.32 -9.14
N ASP A 690 15.55 -1.19 -9.52
CA ASP A 690 15.86 -0.86 -10.91
C ASP A 690 16.65 -1.95 -11.66
N LYS A 691 17.57 -2.62 -10.94
CA LYS A 691 18.45 -3.67 -11.47
C LYS A 691 17.88 -5.09 -11.27
N SER A 692 16.92 -5.22 -10.38
CA SER A 692 16.29 -6.48 -10.01
C SER A 692 14.77 -6.29 -9.98
N PRO A 693 14.12 -6.15 -11.15
CA PRO A 693 12.68 -5.92 -11.23
C PRO A 693 11.87 -7.17 -10.86
N GLY A 694 10.62 -6.91 -10.49
CA GLY A 694 9.61 -7.90 -10.19
C GLY A 694 9.56 -8.37 -8.74
N PHE A 695 8.74 -9.39 -8.55
CA PHE A 695 8.50 -10.06 -7.26
C PHE A 695 9.17 -11.42 -7.19
N THR A 696 9.20 -12.00 -6.00
CA THR A 696 9.70 -13.35 -5.75
C THR A 696 9.09 -13.93 -4.48
N LEU A 697 9.18 -15.25 -4.31
CA LEU A 697 8.80 -15.94 -3.07
C LEU A 697 10.00 -16.07 -2.13
N TYR A 698 9.93 -15.41 -0.97
CA TYR A 698 10.88 -15.58 0.12
C TYR A 698 10.40 -16.70 1.05
N SER A 699 11.22 -17.75 1.20
CA SER A 699 10.98 -18.83 2.15
C SER A 699 11.60 -18.47 3.49
N LEU A 700 10.79 -18.18 4.50
CA LEU A 700 11.24 -17.86 5.85
C LEU A 700 11.12 -19.08 6.76
N SER A 701 12.21 -19.46 7.41
CA SER A 701 12.29 -20.62 8.31
C SER A 701 13.24 -20.38 9.49
N GLY A 702 13.24 -21.29 10.48
CA GLY A 702 14.09 -21.21 11.67
C GLY A 702 13.40 -20.55 12.87
N HIS A 703 14.15 -19.80 13.67
CA HIS A 703 13.73 -19.19 14.94
C HIS A 703 12.87 -17.93 14.75
N ILE A 704 11.73 -18.07 14.07
CA ILE A 704 10.76 -17.00 13.80
C ILE A 704 9.35 -17.41 14.22
N ALA A 705 8.52 -16.44 14.57
CA ALA A 705 7.17 -16.72 15.08
C ALA A 705 6.23 -17.34 14.04
N ARG A 706 6.33 -16.92 12.77
CA ARG A 706 5.49 -17.39 11.66
C ARG A 706 6.34 -17.78 10.45
N PRO A 707 6.95 -18.98 10.43
CA PRO A 707 7.64 -19.48 9.24
C PRO A 707 6.64 -19.71 8.10
N GLY A 708 7.10 -19.57 6.85
CA GLY A 708 6.24 -19.70 5.68
C GLY A 708 6.78 -19.01 4.44
N GLN A 709 5.91 -18.89 3.44
CA GLN A 709 6.21 -18.25 2.16
C GLN A 709 5.67 -16.82 2.15
N TYR A 710 6.52 -15.88 1.76
CA TYR A 710 6.19 -14.46 1.67
C TYR A 710 6.51 -13.97 0.25
N GLU A 711 5.49 -13.62 -0.53
CA GLU A 711 5.68 -13.06 -1.87
C GLU A 711 5.85 -11.55 -1.78
N ALA A 712 6.98 -11.02 -2.28
CA ALA A 712 7.38 -9.63 -2.10
C ALA A 712 8.22 -9.13 -3.30
N PRO A 713 8.34 -7.80 -3.55
CA PRO A 713 9.23 -7.27 -4.57
C PRO A 713 10.68 -7.50 -4.15
N LEU A 714 11.53 -7.72 -5.15
CA LEU A 714 12.98 -7.77 -4.94
C LEU A 714 13.49 -6.44 -4.35
N GLY A 715 14.30 -6.50 -3.30
CA GLY A 715 14.80 -5.32 -2.60
C GLY A 715 14.11 -5.03 -1.25
N ILE A 716 13.04 -5.75 -0.90
CA ILE A 716 12.55 -5.80 0.49
C ILE A 716 13.69 -6.22 1.44
N THR A 717 13.72 -5.72 2.66
CA THR A 717 14.75 -6.06 3.66
C THR A 717 14.32 -7.24 4.54
N LEU A 718 15.29 -7.94 5.17
CA LEU A 718 14.95 -8.96 6.17
C LEU A 718 14.21 -8.32 7.36
N ARG A 719 14.57 -7.08 7.76
CA ARG A 719 13.86 -6.36 8.83
C ARG A 719 12.36 -6.25 8.54
N GLU A 720 12.00 -5.92 7.31
CA GLU A 720 10.60 -5.83 6.90
C GLU A 720 9.92 -7.20 6.89
N LEU A 721 10.57 -8.21 6.30
CA LEU A 721 10.04 -9.58 6.29
C LEU A 721 9.83 -10.14 7.71
N LEU A 722 10.72 -9.83 8.66
CA LEU A 722 10.55 -10.20 10.06
C LEU A 722 9.32 -9.55 10.70
N ARG A 723 8.95 -8.31 10.33
CA ARG A 723 7.69 -7.69 10.81
C ARG A 723 6.48 -8.52 10.36
N TYR A 724 6.49 -9.02 9.12
CA TYR A 724 5.44 -9.93 8.63
C TYR A 724 5.50 -11.29 9.33
N ALA A 725 6.69 -11.84 9.54
CA ALA A 725 6.87 -13.12 10.22
C ALA A 725 6.63 -13.08 11.74
N GLY A 726 6.33 -11.91 12.32
CA GLY A 726 6.08 -11.77 13.76
C GLY A 726 7.35 -11.69 14.61
N GLY A 727 8.51 -11.43 13.99
CA GLY A 727 9.80 -11.31 14.65
C GLY A 727 10.54 -12.64 14.79
N VAL A 728 11.73 -12.54 15.39
CA VAL A 728 12.47 -13.69 15.93
C VAL A 728 11.67 -14.27 17.11
N ARG A 729 11.86 -15.55 17.42
CA ARG A 729 11.28 -16.23 18.60
C ARG A 729 11.33 -15.31 19.84
N ASP A 730 10.23 -15.29 20.60
CA ASP A 730 10.05 -14.38 21.74
C ASP A 730 11.24 -14.41 22.72
N ALA A 731 11.59 -13.23 23.24
CA ALA A 731 12.71 -12.98 24.15
C ALA A 731 14.12 -13.29 23.61
N HIS A 732 14.25 -13.65 22.32
CA HIS A 732 15.52 -13.93 21.67
C HIS A 732 15.89 -12.88 20.62
N ARG A 733 17.18 -12.85 20.27
CA ARG A 733 17.81 -11.94 19.31
C ARG A 733 18.37 -12.72 18.13
N LEU A 734 18.28 -12.13 16.94
CA LEU A 734 18.94 -12.68 15.76
C LEU A 734 20.47 -12.80 15.99
N LYS A 735 21.03 -13.98 15.69
CA LYS A 735 22.48 -14.22 15.68
C LYS A 735 23.03 -14.21 14.25
N PHE A 736 22.45 -15.03 13.38
CA PHE A 736 22.81 -15.10 11.97
C PHE A 736 21.66 -15.62 11.11
N TRP A 737 21.80 -15.46 9.80
CA TRP A 737 20.84 -15.95 8.82
C TRP A 737 21.49 -16.19 7.45
N THR A 738 20.80 -16.93 6.58
CA THR A 738 21.23 -17.15 5.18
C THR A 738 20.30 -16.42 4.21
N PRO A 739 20.78 -15.64 3.24
CA PRO A 739 19.91 -14.94 2.28
C PRO A 739 19.37 -15.81 1.14
N GLY A 740 20.01 -16.93 0.79
CA GLY A 740 19.60 -17.72 -0.37
C GLY A 740 19.51 -19.23 -0.18
N GLY A 741 19.81 -19.73 1.01
CA GLY A 741 19.85 -21.16 1.36
C GLY A 741 21.17 -21.56 2.03
N ALA A 742 21.34 -22.86 2.28
CA ALA A 742 22.55 -23.41 2.90
C ALA A 742 23.84 -23.16 2.10
N SER A 743 23.73 -22.90 0.79
CA SER A 743 24.89 -22.63 -0.08
C SER A 743 25.44 -21.21 0.01
N THR A 744 24.76 -20.32 0.75
CA THR A 744 25.05 -18.88 0.72
C THR A 744 25.88 -18.43 1.94
N PRO A 745 26.82 -17.49 1.78
CA PRO A 745 27.53 -16.91 2.91
C PRO A 745 26.59 -16.34 3.98
N LEU A 746 26.90 -16.61 5.25
CA LEU A 746 26.10 -16.16 6.38
C LEU A 746 26.11 -14.63 6.50
N LEU A 747 24.97 -14.09 6.92
CA LEU A 747 24.79 -12.70 7.30
C LEU A 747 24.39 -12.60 8.78
N THR A 748 24.65 -11.45 9.37
CA THR A 748 24.38 -11.15 10.79
C THR A 748 23.25 -10.14 10.96
N ASP A 749 22.95 -9.73 12.19
CA ASP A 749 21.98 -8.68 12.51
C ASP A 749 22.35 -7.31 11.93
N GLU A 750 23.63 -7.03 11.71
CA GLU A 750 24.12 -5.82 11.00
C GLU A 750 23.58 -5.71 9.57
N HIS A 751 23.18 -6.83 8.97
CA HIS A 751 22.76 -6.90 7.57
C HIS A 751 21.24 -6.88 7.39
N LEU A 752 20.47 -6.64 8.47
CA LEU A 752 19.01 -6.66 8.45
C LEU A 752 18.36 -5.72 7.43
N ASP A 753 19.04 -4.59 7.15
CA ASP A 753 18.57 -3.53 6.26
C ASP A 753 19.21 -3.59 4.86
N VAL A 754 19.96 -4.66 4.55
CA VAL A 754 20.43 -4.91 3.18
C VAL A 754 19.23 -5.19 2.28
N PRO A 755 19.06 -4.48 1.16
CA PRO A 755 18.02 -4.78 0.19
C PRO A 755 18.19 -6.21 -0.34
N LEU A 756 17.15 -7.03 -0.25
CA LEU A 756 17.16 -8.41 -0.75
C LEU A 756 16.92 -8.44 -2.26
N ASP A 757 17.85 -7.84 -2.99
CA ASP A 757 18.03 -8.02 -4.43
C ASP A 757 19.43 -8.59 -4.74
N TYR A 758 19.70 -8.92 -6.01
CA TYR A 758 20.95 -9.60 -6.36
C TYR A 758 22.18 -8.69 -6.15
N GLU A 759 22.03 -7.39 -6.31
CA GLU A 759 23.11 -6.41 -6.18
C GLU A 759 23.41 -6.07 -4.73
N GLY A 760 22.38 -5.83 -3.91
CA GLY A 760 22.48 -5.48 -2.50
C GLY A 760 23.08 -6.61 -1.68
N VAL A 761 22.59 -7.84 -1.88
CA VAL A 761 23.16 -9.01 -1.19
C VAL A 761 24.57 -9.33 -1.70
N GLY A 762 24.83 -9.12 -3.00
CA GLY A 762 26.18 -9.22 -3.57
C GLY A 762 27.17 -8.22 -2.96
N ALA A 763 26.74 -6.99 -2.72
CA ALA A 763 27.53 -5.94 -2.06
C ALA A 763 27.81 -6.27 -0.58
N ALA A 764 26.95 -7.08 0.06
CA ALA A 764 27.16 -7.63 1.39
C ALA A 764 28.04 -8.90 1.40
N GLU A 765 28.75 -9.19 0.31
CA GLU A 765 29.62 -10.37 0.15
C GLU A 765 28.88 -11.72 0.30
N SER A 766 27.58 -11.73 0.04
CA SER A 766 26.76 -12.94 0.01
C SER A 766 26.02 -13.06 -1.34
N MET A 767 25.04 -13.96 -1.44
CA MET A 767 24.23 -14.13 -2.64
C MET A 767 22.78 -14.47 -2.28
N LEU A 768 21.82 -13.88 -3.01
CA LEU A 768 20.39 -14.03 -2.71
C LEU A 768 19.84 -15.42 -3.10
N GLY A 769 20.58 -16.20 -3.88
CA GLY A 769 20.27 -17.61 -4.18
C GLY A 769 18.79 -17.88 -4.50
N THR A 770 18.21 -18.83 -3.76
CA THR A 770 16.79 -19.23 -3.88
C THR A 770 15.85 -18.46 -2.95
N LYS A 771 16.35 -17.42 -2.26
CA LYS A 771 15.60 -16.60 -1.28
C LYS A 771 15.11 -17.42 -0.08
N ALA A 772 15.85 -18.48 0.24
CA ALA A 772 15.67 -19.29 1.44
C ALA A 772 16.30 -18.61 2.66
N LEU A 773 15.49 -17.80 3.35
CA LEU A 773 15.85 -17.07 4.56
C LEU A 773 15.73 -17.97 5.79
N GLN A 774 16.85 -18.53 6.24
CA GLN A 774 16.93 -19.33 7.46
C GLN A 774 17.42 -18.46 8.61
N ILE A 775 16.61 -18.29 9.66
CA ILE A 775 16.88 -17.40 10.79
C ILE A 775 17.34 -18.20 12.01
N PHE A 776 18.45 -17.80 12.62
CA PHE A 776 18.99 -18.42 13.82
C PHE A 776 19.21 -17.39 14.93
N ASP A 777 18.68 -17.66 16.13
CA ASP A 777 18.83 -16.79 17.29
C ASP A 777 20.10 -17.10 18.10
N GLU A 778 20.35 -16.33 19.17
CA GLU A 778 21.56 -16.42 20.00
C GLU A 778 21.73 -17.75 20.73
N THR A 779 20.68 -18.57 20.83
CA THR A 779 20.73 -19.91 21.44
C THR A 779 21.35 -20.97 20.52
N THR A 780 21.51 -20.65 19.23
CA THR A 780 21.99 -21.60 18.22
C THR A 780 23.52 -21.61 18.15
N CYS A 781 24.10 -22.81 18.19
CA CYS A 781 25.51 -23.02 17.85
C CYS A 781 25.74 -22.94 16.33
N VAL A 782 26.55 -21.99 15.86
CA VAL A 782 26.87 -21.83 14.43
C VAL A 782 27.75 -22.97 13.92
N VAL A 783 28.68 -23.48 14.74
CA VAL A 783 29.54 -24.62 14.38
C VAL A 783 28.70 -25.85 14.09
N ARG A 784 27.66 -26.08 14.91
CA ARG A 784 26.69 -27.18 14.73
C ARG A 784 25.84 -26.99 13.47
N ALA A 785 25.36 -25.77 13.21
CA ALA A 785 24.58 -25.47 12.01
C ALA A 785 25.41 -25.75 10.74
N VAL A 786 26.65 -25.25 10.68
CA VAL A 786 27.55 -25.45 9.55
C VAL A 786 28.00 -26.91 9.42
N ARG A 787 28.17 -27.64 10.53
CA ARG A 787 28.39 -29.10 10.50
C ARG A 787 27.24 -29.81 9.79
N ARG A 788 25.99 -29.47 10.08
CA ARG A 788 24.82 -30.10 9.44
C ARG A 788 24.76 -29.83 7.94
N TRP A 789 25.04 -28.61 7.50
CA TRP A 789 25.14 -28.30 6.07
C TRP A 789 26.33 -29.02 5.42
N THR A 790 27.47 -29.12 6.10
CA THR A 790 28.64 -29.87 5.61
C THR A 790 28.31 -31.36 5.40
N GLN A 791 27.63 -31.99 6.37
CA GLN A 791 27.15 -33.37 6.26
C GLN A 791 26.15 -33.55 5.11
N PHE A 792 25.27 -32.56 4.90
CA PHE A 792 24.37 -32.56 3.74
C PHE A 792 25.14 -32.53 2.41
N TYR A 793 26.13 -31.65 2.25
CA TYR A 793 26.92 -31.58 1.02
C TYR A 793 27.84 -32.80 0.81
N GLU A 794 28.31 -33.42 1.89
CA GLU A 794 29.00 -34.72 1.82
C GLU A 794 28.07 -35.80 1.28
N HIS A 795 26.86 -35.90 1.83
CA HIS A 795 25.84 -36.87 1.41
C HIS A 795 25.44 -36.69 -0.06
N GLU A 796 25.28 -35.44 -0.49
CA GLU A 796 24.75 -35.09 -1.81
C GLU A 796 25.83 -34.91 -2.89
N SER A 797 27.09 -35.19 -2.57
CA SER A 797 28.17 -35.16 -3.55
C SER A 797 28.00 -36.28 -4.58
N CYS A 798 27.96 -35.93 -5.87
CA CYS A 798 27.92 -36.94 -6.95
C CYS A 798 29.23 -37.73 -7.14
N GLY A 799 30.27 -37.37 -6.40
CA GLY A 799 31.57 -38.05 -6.41
C GLY A 799 32.46 -37.79 -7.62
N LYS A 800 32.11 -36.86 -8.52
CA LYS A 800 32.86 -36.64 -9.77
C LYS A 800 34.21 -35.94 -9.57
N CYS A 801 34.23 -34.81 -8.84
CA CYS A 801 35.45 -34.02 -8.65
C CYS A 801 36.12 -34.35 -7.31
N THR A 802 37.43 -34.60 -7.35
CA THR A 802 38.25 -34.86 -6.16
C THR A 802 38.14 -33.76 -5.10
N PRO A 803 38.24 -32.45 -5.40
CA PRO A 803 38.18 -31.42 -4.36
C PRO A 803 36.87 -31.47 -3.58
N CYS A 804 35.72 -31.61 -4.24
CA CYS A 804 34.44 -31.72 -3.54
C CYS A 804 34.30 -33.07 -2.82
N ARG A 805 34.52 -34.20 -3.50
CA ARG A 805 34.30 -35.54 -2.93
C ARG A 805 35.15 -35.82 -1.69
N GLU A 806 36.45 -35.53 -1.77
CA GLU A 806 37.38 -35.78 -0.65
C GLU A 806 37.32 -34.62 0.36
N GLY A 807 37.12 -33.38 -0.12
CA GLY A 807 37.08 -32.20 0.73
C GLY A 807 35.91 -32.20 1.69
N THR A 808 34.67 -32.46 1.22
CA THR A 808 33.49 -32.52 2.11
C THR A 808 33.62 -33.63 3.15
N TYR A 809 34.17 -34.78 2.76
CA TYR A 809 34.48 -35.89 3.67
C TYR A 809 35.45 -35.47 4.80
N TRP A 810 36.56 -34.80 4.46
CA TRP A 810 37.49 -34.31 5.48
C TRP A 810 36.91 -33.20 6.35
N LEU A 811 36.14 -32.28 5.77
CA LEU A 811 35.46 -31.21 6.52
C LEU A 811 34.48 -31.79 7.54
N ALA A 812 33.67 -32.78 7.15
CA ALA A 812 32.74 -33.46 8.05
C ALA A 812 33.45 -34.10 9.24
N GLN A 813 34.61 -34.74 9.03
CA GLN A 813 35.42 -35.30 10.11
C GLN A 813 35.99 -34.24 11.05
N ILE A 814 36.42 -33.08 10.53
CA ILE A 814 36.91 -31.99 11.38
C ILE A 814 35.77 -31.45 12.25
N TYR A 815 34.58 -31.26 11.67
CA TYR A 815 33.40 -30.84 12.43
C TYR A 815 32.96 -31.87 13.46
N GLU A 816 33.11 -33.17 13.20
CA GLU A 816 32.89 -34.22 14.19
C GLU A 816 33.81 -34.04 15.41
N ARG A 817 35.11 -33.85 15.17
CA ARG A 817 36.10 -33.61 16.23
C ARG A 817 35.81 -32.35 17.04
N LEU A 818 35.32 -31.28 16.38
CA LEU A 818 34.92 -30.04 17.06
C LEU A 818 33.73 -30.24 17.99
N GLU A 819 32.80 -31.15 17.66
CA GLU A 819 31.65 -31.45 18.51
C GLU A 819 31.97 -32.48 19.59
N SER A 820 32.86 -33.45 19.34
CA SER A 820 33.25 -34.49 20.29
C SER A 820 34.35 -34.09 21.28
N GLY A 821 34.94 -32.90 21.12
CA GLY A 821 36.02 -32.42 21.98
C GLY A 821 37.41 -32.97 21.62
N GLU A 822 37.56 -33.54 20.43
CA GLU A 822 38.81 -34.14 19.94
C GLU A 822 39.58 -33.22 18.97
N ALA A 823 39.07 -32.01 18.70
CA ALA A 823 39.68 -31.07 17.77
C ALA A 823 40.97 -30.45 18.32
N ALA A 824 41.98 -30.34 17.46
CA ALA A 824 43.21 -29.62 17.76
C ALA A 824 43.13 -28.15 17.31
N SER A 825 43.97 -27.27 17.87
CA SER A 825 44.05 -25.85 17.47
C SER A 825 44.26 -25.65 15.96
N ASP A 826 45.01 -26.55 15.33
CA ASP A 826 45.34 -26.50 13.90
C ASP A 826 44.16 -26.92 13.01
N ASP A 827 43.13 -27.57 13.56
CA ASP A 827 41.98 -28.01 12.78
C ASP A 827 41.17 -26.83 12.21
N LEU A 828 41.19 -25.67 12.87
CA LEU A 828 40.55 -24.45 12.34
C LEU A 828 41.27 -23.91 11.08
N ALA A 829 42.60 -23.99 11.04
CA ALA A 829 43.36 -23.63 9.85
C ALA A 829 43.08 -24.62 8.71
N LYS A 830 43.02 -25.93 9.03
CA LYS A 830 42.66 -26.97 8.05
C LYS A 830 41.26 -26.78 7.46
N LEU A 831 40.26 -26.39 8.28
CA LEU A 831 38.92 -26.07 7.77
C LEU A 831 38.97 -24.98 6.70
N ALA A 832 39.68 -23.89 6.97
CA ALA A 832 39.84 -22.79 6.03
C ALA A 832 40.60 -23.21 4.75
N ASP A 833 41.68 -23.97 4.91
CA ASP A 833 42.50 -24.44 3.79
C ASP A 833 41.72 -25.39 2.86
N ILE A 834 41.00 -26.36 3.42
CA ILE A 834 40.20 -27.32 2.64
C ILE A 834 39.04 -26.60 1.94
N ALA A 835 38.33 -25.71 2.65
CA ALA A 835 37.26 -24.91 2.04
C ALA A 835 37.78 -24.03 0.89
N GLY A 836 38.94 -23.38 1.05
CA GLY A 836 39.61 -22.61 0.00
C GLY A 836 40.17 -23.45 -1.16
N ALA A 837 40.46 -24.74 -0.93
CA ALA A 837 40.84 -25.69 -1.96
C ALA A 837 39.63 -26.22 -2.77
N MET A 838 38.41 -26.14 -2.21
CA MET A 838 37.17 -26.50 -2.89
C MET A 838 36.58 -25.35 -3.70
N ASN A 839 36.56 -24.15 -3.11
CA ASN A 839 35.92 -22.96 -3.67
C ASN A 839 36.56 -22.55 -5.02
N GLY A 840 35.74 -22.44 -6.06
CA GLY A 840 36.14 -22.10 -7.42
C GLY A 840 36.95 -23.19 -8.16
N LYS A 841 37.12 -24.38 -7.56
CA LYS A 841 37.96 -25.47 -8.08
C LYS A 841 37.18 -26.76 -8.30
N SER A 842 35.85 -26.71 -8.19
CA SER A 842 34.94 -27.84 -8.38
C SER A 842 34.25 -27.78 -9.75
N PHE A 843 33.73 -28.92 -10.20
CA PHE A 843 33.11 -29.02 -11.53
C PHE A 843 31.72 -28.34 -11.59
N CYS A 844 31.02 -28.27 -10.45
CA CYS A 844 29.74 -27.60 -10.30
C CYS A 844 29.73 -26.80 -8.99
N ALA A 845 28.73 -25.92 -8.85
CA ALA A 845 28.60 -25.00 -7.72
C ALA A 845 28.33 -25.69 -6.37
N LEU A 846 28.07 -27.01 -6.33
CA LEU A 846 27.94 -27.74 -5.07
C LEU A 846 29.19 -27.60 -4.19
N GLY A 847 30.39 -27.67 -4.80
CA GLY A 847 31.64 -27.49 -4.04
C GLY A 847 31.79 -26.09 -3.46
N ASP A 848 31.33 -25.07 -4.19
CA ASP A 848 31.37 -23.67 -3.75
C ASP A 848 30.32 -23.43 -2.64
N GLY A 849 29.13 -24.02 -2.79
CA GLY A 849 28.07 -24.00 -1.80
C GLY A 849 28.47 -24.70 -0.49
N ALA A 850 29.24 -25.78 -0.56
CA ALA A 850 29.78 -26.46 0.62
C ALA A 850 30.86 -25.63 1.36
N ALA A 851 31.66 -24.85 0.63
CA ALA A 851 32.73 -24.03 1.20
C ALA A 851 32.22 -22.71 1.81
N SER A 852 31.20 -22.09 1.19
CA SER A 852 30.68 -20.76 1.54
C SER A 852 30.22 -20.58 3.00
N PRO A 853 29.42 -21.48 3.61
CA PRO A 853 29.01 -21.34 5.01
C PRO A 853 30.19 -21.50 5.96
N ILE A 854 31.23 -22.25 5.60
CA ILE A 854 32.44 -22.43 6.43
C ILE A 854 33.29 -21.15 6.42
N ILE A 855 33.52 -20.57 5.25
CA ILE A 855 34.31 -19.35 5.11
C ILE A 855 33.66 -18.19 5.87
N SER A 856 32.34 -18.01 5.71
CA SER A 856 31.60 -16.93 6.36
C SER A 856 31.43 -17.15 7.87
N SER A 857 31.16 -18.37 8.34
CA SER A 857 31.08 -18.64 9.79
C SER A 857 32.43 -18.46 10.49
N LEU A 858 33.55 -18.84 9.87
CA LEU A 858 34.88 -18.53 10.42
C LEU A 858 35.18 -17.04 10.43
N LYS A 859 34.64 -16.26 9.47
CA LYS A 859 34.78 -14.79 9.44
C LYS A 859 34.05 -14.14 10.61
N TYR A 860 32.78 -14.50 10.84
CA TYR A 860 31.93 -13.81 11.82
C TYR A 860 31.96 -14.42 13.23
N PHE A 861 32.26 -15.72 13.37
CA PHE A 861 32.08 -16.47 14.60
C PHE A 861 33.31 -17.30 15.01
N ARG A 862 34.52 -16.87 14.64
CA ARG A 862 35.77 -17.59 14.95
C ARG A 862 35.92 -17.93 16.44
N ASP A 863 35.46 -17.04 17.32
CA ASP A 863 35.54 -17.25 18.78
C ASP A 863 34.70 -18.43 19.23
N GLU A 864 33.57 -18.71 18.56
CA GLU A 864 32.74 -19.88 18.86
C GLU A 864 33.44 -21.19 18.46
N TYR A 865 34.14 -21.19 17.33
CA TYR A 865 35.01 -22.32 16.94
C TYR A 865 36.14 -22.54 17.95
N ALA A 866 36.75 -21.46 18.44
CA ALA A 866 37.79 -21.55 19.46
C ALA A 866 37.23 -22.10 20.80
N ALA A 867 36.00 -21.72 21.17
CA ALA A 867 35.32 -22.23 22.36
C ALA A 867 35.10 -23.75 22.30
N HIS A 868 34.78 -24.31 21.14
CA HIS A 868 34.67 -25.77 20.97
C HIS A 868 35.98 -26.51 21.29
N VAL A 869 37.11 -25.92 20.89
CA VAL A 869 38.46 -26.49 21.13
C VAL A 869 38.84 -26.36 22.61
N THR A 870 38.59 -25.20 23.24
CA THR A 870 39.01 -24.95 24.62
C THR A 870 38.10 -25.60 25.66
N ALA A 871 36.80 -25.69 25.40
CA ALA A 871 35.81 -26.32 26.30
C ALA A 871 35.72 -27.85 26.12
N GLY A 872 36.33 -28.41 25.07
CA GLY A 872 36.28 -29.84 24.78
C GLY A 872 34.92 -30.33 24.30
N GLY A 873 34.24 -29.54 23.46
CA GLY A 873 32.92 -29.86 22.90
C GLY A 873 32.04 -28.62 22.70
N CYS A 874 30.79 -28.82 22.25
CA CYS A 874 29.87 -27.71 22.00
C CYS A 874 29.45 -27.00 23.30
N PRO A 875 29.64 -25.66 23.41
CA PRO A 875 29.30 -24.91 24.61
C PRO A 875 27.81 -24.54 24.71
N PHE A 876 26.96 -24.93 23.75
CA PHE A 876 25.53 -24.62 23.72
C PHE A 876 24.68 -25.83 24.10
N ASP A 877 23.64 -25.62 24.92
CA ASP A 877 22.62 -26.64 25.16
C ASP A 877 21.70 -26.73 23.92
N PRO A 878 21.64 -27.89 23.22
CA PRO A 878 20.71 -28.07 22.09
C PRO A 878 19.24 -27.86 22.44
N ARG A 879 18.84 -27.97 23.71
CA ARG A 879 17.44 -27.77 24.14
C ARG A 879 17.00 -26.31 24.00
N ASP A 880 17.92 -25.38 24.20
CA ASP A 880 17.61 -23.95 24.15
C ASP A 880 17.28 -23.48 22.74
N SER A 881 17.81 -24.15 21.72
CA SER A 881 17.51 -23.91 20.29
C SER A 881 16.40 -24.79 19.72
N MET A 882 15.64 -25.52 20.55
CA MET A 882 14.46 -26.25 20.07
C MET A 882 13.25 -25.32 19.89
N LEU A 883 12.55 -25.48 18.77
CA LEU A 883 11.32 -24.72 18.45
C LEU A 883 10.07 -25.22 19.18
N LEU A 884 10.14 -26.37 19.87
CA LEU A 884 9.02 -26.99 20.59
C LEU A 884 9.24 -26.86 22.10
N GLN A 885 8.68 -25.82 22.73
CA GLN A 885 8.66 -25.71 24.20
C GLN A 885 7.31 -26.06 24.85
N GLU A 886 6.25 -26.36 24.09
CA GLU A 886 4.90 -26.63 24.66
C GLU A 886 4.36 -28.05 24.42
N VAL A 887 5.15 -29.09 24.68
CA VAL A 887 4.59 -30.47 24.83
C VAL A 887 5.00 -31.15 26.14
N LEU A 888 5.67 -30.44 27.05
CA LEU A 888 6.05 -30.98 28.36
C LEU A 888 5.80 -29.96 29.48
N ALA A 889 4.52 -29.66 29.73
CA ALA A 889 4.03 -29.12 31.00
C ALA A 889 2.65 -29.71 31.31
#